data_AF-A0A3N8HAN9-F1
#
_entry.id   AF-A0A3N8HAN9-F1
#
_cell.length_a   1.000
_cell.length_b   1.000
_cell.length_c   1.000
_cell.angle_alpha   90.00
_cell.angle_beta   90.00
_cell.angle_gamma   90.00
#
_symmetry.space_group_name_H-M   'P 1'
#
loop_
_entity.id
_entity.type
_entity.pdbx_description
1 polymer ?
#
loop_
_entity_poly.entity_id
_entity_poly.type
_entity_poly.pdbx_seq_one_letter_code
_entity_poly.pdbx_strand_id
1 'polypeptide(L)'
;NSSITSLSTGASSLSTGLSTTNSNVASLSTSTSTTASSLSTGLSTTNSSVASLSTSTSTTASSLSTGLSTTNSSVASLSTSTSTTASSLSTGVSSLSTGLSTTNSSVASLSTSTSTTASSLSTGLSTTNSNVTSLSTVVSATRTHYYSVNDNGVQAGNYNNDGATGINALAAGTGALAGGAAATAVGNATNAGGDQSVAVGNSATTAGAGSIAVGNGANANGYGTVAIGQISTATGNGAVAVGLGNSASITDAVAIGAYNNAANNNAIAIGTSNSALGAASMALGAASTAAQDWSIAIGRFATAGASVGDVALGAGSVTAAPHPTSSETVGGVTYSVAGTVPTSVVSVGAPGAERQVTNVAAGQVNATSTDAINGSQLFATNLAVDSLSTSVSGTTSTITSLSTGLSTTNSSVTSLSTSTSTTASSLSTGLSTTNSSVTSLSTSTSTTASSLSTGLSTTNSSVTSLSTSTSTAESSLSTGLSTTDSSVASLSTSTSTTASSLSTGLSTTNSTVTSLSTSTSTGLSSANSSITSLSTGASSLSTGLSTTNSNVTSLSTSTSTTASSLSTGLSTTNSNVSSLSTVVSATRTHYYSVNDNGTQQGNYNNDGATGINAMAAGTGATAGATAATAIGNATNAAGAQSVAVGNSSTAAAASTVAIGDSNTVSAAAGPGSIAGGHNSTVVAGTGAIALGEGQTANGSGAVAIGDPNTATGTGAVAVGANNTATGNGALAIGNTNTAQGPGSVALGQNSMAGTAGATTGNVAIGNGAIATTNPGDVALGSGSVTSTPSPTATGTVGGVTYSYAGTNPTSVVSVGAAGAERQITNVAAGQVTATSTDAVNGSQLYSTNLAVDSLSTTMSGTTSTITSLSTGLSTTNSSVTSLSTSTSTTASSLSTGLSTTNSSVTSLSTSTSTTASSLSTGLSTTNSSVTSLSTSTSTADSSLSTG
;
A
#
# COMPACT_ATOMS: atom_id res chain seq x y z
N ASN A 1 1.46 -8.47 107.15
CA ASN A 1 1.84 -9.83 106.71
C ASN A 1 0.60 -10.70 106.83
N SER A 2 -0.21 -10.76 105.77
CA SER A 2 -1.57 -11.32 105.81
C SER A 2 -1.99 -11.78 104.41
N SER A 3 -1.51 -12.94 103.98
CA SER A 3 -1.86 -13.49 102.67
C SER A 3 -3.26 -14.10 102.69
N ILE A 4 -4.25 -13.42 102.10
CA ILE A 4 -5.61 -13.95 101.93
C ILE A 4 -5.62 -14.87 100.71
N THR A 5 -5.38 -16.16 100.92
CA THR A 5 -5.44 -17.19 99.86
C THR A 5 -6.79 -17.93 99.90
N SER A 6 -7.82 -17.35 99.26
CA SER A 6 -9.14 -17.97 99.13
C SER A 6 -9.18 -19.02 98.00
N LEU A 7 -8.83 -20.27 98.31
CA LEU A 7 -8.82 -21.38 97.35
C LEU A 7 -10.19 -22.09 97.27
N SER A 8 -11.15 -21.51 96.53
CA SER A 8 -12.47 -22.11 96.31
C SER A 8 -12.55 -22.92 95.01
N THR A 9 -12.18 -24.21 95.06
CA THR A 9 -12.32 -25.13 93.92
C THR A 9 -13.78 -25.56 93.73
N GLY A 10 -14.52 -24.86 92.87
CA GLY A 10 -15.89 -25.25 92.48
C GLY A 10 -16.87 -24.12 92.15
N ALA A 11 -16.50 -22.85 92.35
CA ALA A 11 -17.36 -21.71 92.02
C ALA A 11 -17.34 -21.37 90.52
N SER A 12 -18.50 -21.13 89.93
CA SER A 12 -18.64 -20.73 88.51
C SER A 12 -18.25 -19.27 88.25
N SER A 13 -18.35 -18.40 89.25
CA SER A 13 -17.79 -17.05 89.23
C SER A 13 -17.01 -16.80 90.52
N LEU A 14 -15.96 -15.98 90.45
CA LEU A 14 -15.15 -15.57 91.60
C LEU A 14 -15.02 -14.04 91.59
N SER A 15 -15.28 -13.42 92.74
CA SER A 15 -15.20 -11.97 92.93
C SER A 15 -14.45 -11.64 94.22
N THR A 16 -13.45 -10.76 94.16
CA THR A 16 -12.75 -10.24 95.35
C THR A 16 -12.67 -8.72 95.32
N GLY A 17 -12.67 -8.07 96.48
CA GLY A 17 -12.55 -6.61 96.53
C GLY A 17 -12.07 -6.05 97.85
N LEU A 18 -11.51 -4.85 97.79
CA LEU A 18 -10.92 -4.14 98.92
C LEU A 18 -11.14 -2.62 98.76
N SER A 19 -11.59 -1.93 99.81
CA SER A 19 -11.98 -0.51 99.69
C SER A 19 -10.78 0.46 99.71
N THR A 20 -9.77 0.18 100.54
CA THR A 20 -8.64 1.08 100.83
C THR A 20 -7.36 0.26 101.06
N THR A 21 -6.21 0.76 100.62
CA THR A 21 -4.90 0.23 101.01
C THR A 21 -3.77 1.26 100.89
N ASN A 22 -2.82 1.16 101.82
CA ASN A 22 -1.67 2.07 101.99
C ASN A 22 -0.32 1.33 101.96
N SER A 23 -0.31 0.17 101.27
CA SER A 23 0.83 -0.74 101.09
C SER A 23 0.87 -1.17 99.63
N ASN A 24 2.06 -1.50 99.09
CA ASN A 24 2.18 -1.97 97.70
C ASN A 24 1.39 -3.27 97.46
N VAL A 25 0.67 -3.35 96.34
CA VAL A 25 -0.17 -4.49 95.96
C VAL A 25 0.45 -5.25 94.79
N ALA A 26 0.79 -6.52 95.02
CA ALA A 26 1.37 -7.39 94.00
C ALA A 26 0.30 -8.03 93.09
N SER A 27 -0.74 -8.61 93.70
CA SER A 27 -1.95 -9.15 93.07
C SER A 27 -3.07 -9.23 94.12
N LEU A 28 -4.34 -9.16 93.70
CA LEU A 28 -5.53 -9.25 94.57
C LEU A 28 -6.38 -10.50 94.28
N SER A 29 -6.28 -11.08 93.08
CA SER A 29 -6.66 -12.47 92.80
C SER A 29 -5.65 -13.15 91.87
N THR A 30 -5.34 -14.40 92.17
CA THR A 30 -4.52 -15.30 91.33
C THR A 30 -5.31 -16.59 91.10
N SER A 31 -5.84 -16.82 89.90
CA SER A 31 -6.67 -18.00 89.62
C SER A 31 -6.01 -18.98 88.65
N THR A 32 -5.83 -20.21 89.12
CA THR A 32 -5.42 -21.39 88.35
C THR A 32 -6.61 -22.31 88.02
N SER A 33 -7.85 -21.89 88.33
CA SER A 33 -9.05 -22.73 88.17
C SER A 33 -9.40 -22.94 86.70
N THR A 34 -9.63 -24.20 86.30
CA THR A 34 -10.06 -24.61 84.96
C THR A 34 -11.59 -24.67 84.79
N THR A 35 -12.37 -24.23 85.78
CA THR A 35 -13.85 -24.35 85.77
C THR A 35 -14.62 -23.05 86.07
N ALA A 36 -13.95 -21.97 86.46
CA ALA A 36 -14.60 -20.68 86.69
C ALA A 36 -14.81 -19.93 85.35
N SER A 37 -16.05 -19.58 85.02
CA SER A 37 -16.37 -18.89 83.76
C SER A 37 -16.18 -17.37 83.84
N SER A 38 -16.17 -16.78 85.04
CA SER A 38 -15.89 -15.35 85.22
C SER A 38 -15.08 -15.03 86.47
N LEU A 39 -14.21 -14.02 86.36
CA LEU A 39 -13.37 -13.50 87.44
C LEU A 39 -13.48 -11.98 87.52
N SER A 40 -13.70 -11.43 88.71
CA SER A 40 -13.85 -10.00 88.95
C SER A 40 -13.01 -9.52 90.14
N THR A 41 -12.30 -8.40 90.02
CA THR A 41 -11.59 -7.79 91.17
C THR A 41 -11.70 -6.27 91.25
N GLY A 42 -12.05 -5.74 92.42
CA GLY A 42 -12.19 -4.29 92.65
C GLY A 42 -11.33 -3.73 93.79
N LEU A 43 -10.63 -2.62 93.54
CA LEU A 43 -9.94 -1.83 94.56
C LEU A 43 -10.44 -0.38 94.50
N SER A 44 -11.12 0.14 95.52
CA SER A 44 -11.70 1.49 95.39
C SER A 44 -10.64 2.59 95.46
N THR A 45 -9.66 2.49 96.37
CA THR A 45 -8.64 3.54 96.57
C THR A 45 -7.27 2.96 96.95
N THR A 46 -6.18 3.56 96.44
CA THR A 46 -4.80 3.26 96.87
C THR A 46 -3.87 4.47 96.79
N ASN A 47 -2.93 4.57 97.73
CA ASN A 47 -1.83 5.54 97.75
C ASN A 47 -0.46 4.83 97.69
N SER A 48 -0.40 3.66 97.04
CA SER A 48 0.79 2.81 96.94
C SER A 48 0.80 2.07 95.60
N SER A 49 1.98 1.62 95.16
CA SER A 49 2.17 1.10 93.80
C SER A 49 1.47 -0.25 93.59
N VAL A 50 0.88 -0.43 92.41
CA VAL A 50 0.13 -1.63 92.02
C VAL A 50 0.80 -2.29 90.82
N ALA A 51 1.19 -3.57 90.97
CA ALA A 51 1.83 -4.35 89.91
C ALA A 51 0.79 -5.01 89.00
N SER A 52 -0.18 -5.72 89.60
CA SER A 52 -1.38 -6.28 88.96
C SER A 52 -2.54 -6.32 89.96
N LEU A 53 -3.78 -6.37 89.48
CA LEU A 53 -4.96 -6.60 90.32
C LEU A 53 -5.48 -8.03 90.18
N SER A 54 -5.59 -8.52 88.93
CA SER A 54 -5.87 -9.94 88.62
C SER A 54 -4.80 -10.56 87.75
N THR A 55 -4.38 -11.78 88.10
CA THR A 55 -3.67 -12.71 87.22
C THR A 55 -4.51 -13.98 87.01
N SER A 56 -4.64 -14.40 85.76
CA SER A 56 -5.34 -15.64 85.40
C SER A 56 -4.49 -16.47 84.45
N THR A 57 -4.32 -17.75 84.79
CA THR A 57 -3.75 -18.78 83.90
C THR A 57 -4.82 -19.78 83.47
N SER A 58 -6.11 -19.41 83.59
CA SER A 58 -7.23 -20.27 83.22
C SER A 58 -7.42 -20.34 81.71
N THR A 59 -7.64 -21.55 81.19
CA THR A 59 -7.91 -21.82 79.77
C THR A 59 -9.39 -21.72 79.39
N THR A 60 -10.29 -21.49 80.35
CA THR A 60 -11.76 -21.61 80.18
C THR A 60 -12.58 -20.43 80.69
N ALA A 61 -11.97 -19.45 81.36
CA ALA A 61 -12.66 -18.24 81.80
C ALA A 61 -13.11 -17.39 80.60
N SER A 62 -14.41 -17.07 80.51
CA SER A 62 -15.00 -16.32 79.39
C SER A 62 -15.05 -14.80 79.61
N SER A 63 -14.99 -14.33 80.87
CA SER A 63 -14.91 -12.90 81.19
C SER A 63 -13.96 -12.59 82.35
N LEU A 64 -13.19 -11.52 82.20
CA LEU A 64 -12.32 -10.96 83.24
C LEU A 64 -12.60 -9.45 83.40
N SER A 65 -12.95 -9.02 84.61
CA SER A 65 -13.22 -7.61 84.91
C SER A 65 -12.39 -7.09 86.09
N THR A 66 -11.71 -5.95 85.93
CA THR A 66 -10.97 -5.32 87.05
C THR A 66 -11.21 -3.82 87.14
N GLY A 67 -11.43 -3.33 88.36
CA GLY A 67 -11.73 -1.91 88.62
C GLY A 67 -10.83 -1.31 89.68
N LEU A 68 -10.27 -0.13 89.39
CA LEU A 68 -9.56 0.71 90.36
C LEU A 68 -10.17 2.11 90.34
N SER A 69 -10.90 2.53 91.38
CA SER A 69 -11.64 3.81 91.28
C SER A 69 -10.70 5.02 91.37
N THR A 70 -9.73 5.04 92.28
CA THR A 70 -8.74 6.13 92.40
C THR A 70 -7.32 5.62 92.73
N THR A 71 -6.29 6.26 92.17
CA THR A 71 -4.90 6.08 92.61
C THR A 71 -4.07 7.37 92.55
N ASN A 72 -3.12 7.48 93.48
CA ASN A 72 -2.15 8.57 93.57
C ASN A 72 -0.68 8.07 93.44
N SER A 73 -0.49 6.81 93.02
CA SER A 73 0.83 6.21 92.75
C SER A 73 0.81 5.40 91.45
N SER A 74 1.99 5.11 90.91
CA SER A 74 2.19 4.48 89.61
C SER A 74 1.56 3.07 89.51
N VAL A 75 0.96 2.79 88.35
CA VAL A 75 0.31 1.52 88.01
C VAL A 75 1.00 0.90 86.79
N ALA A 76 1.44 -0.35 86.94
CA ALA A 76 2.08 -1.10 85.86
C ALA A 76 1.06 -1.79 84.94
N SER A 77 0.11 -2.51 85.54
CA SER A 77 -1.03 -3.17 84.87
C SER A 77 -2.21 -3.33 85.83
N LEU A 78 -3.45 -3.40 85.31
CA LEU A 78 -4.63 -3.80 86.09
C LEU A 78 -4.93 -5.30 85.93
N SER A 79 -4.82 -5.81 84.70
CA SER A 79 -5.06 -7.21 84.34
C SER A 79 -3.95 -7.77 83.45
N THR A 80 -3.47 -8.98 83.77
CA THR A 80 -2.58 -9.77 82.93
C THR A 80 -3.19 -11.14 82.66
N SER A 81 -3.26 -11.55 81.39
CA SER A 81 -3.73 -12.89 80.98
C SER A 81 -2.80 -13.49 79.94
N THR A 82 -2.37 -14.73 80.18
CA THR A 82 -1.46 -15.49 79.31
C THR A 82 -2.10 -16.82 78.93
N SER A 83 -2.78 -16.84 77.78
CA SER A 83 -3.33 -18.06 77.16
C SER A 83 -2.87 -18.12 75.71
N THR A 84 -2.34 -19.29 75.30
CA THR A 84 -1.51 -19.42 74.09
C THR A 84 -1.82 -20.67 73.25
N THR A 85 -2.95 -21.36 73.49
CA THR A 85 -3.37 -22.54 72.72
C THR A 85 -4.42 -22.17 71.68
N ALA A 86 -4.08 -22.28 70.39
CA ALA A 86 -4.97 -21.97 69.28
C ALA A 86 -5.12 -23.16 68.33
N SER A 87 -6.23 -23.91 68.45
CA SER A 87 -6.85 -24.67 67.35
C SER A 87 -8.14 -25.34 67.82
N SER A 88 -9.27 -25.04 67.16
CA SER A 88 -10.63 -25.56 67.43
C SER A 88 -11.29 -25.15 68.75
N LEU A 89 -12.63 -25.25 68.77
CA LEU A 89 -13.60 -24.92 69.83
C LEU A 89 -13.80 -23.42 70.16
N SER A 90 -15.07 -23.01 70.17
CA SER A 90 -15.52 -21.61 70.17
C SER A 90 -15.78 -21.02 71.56
N THR A 91 -14.79 -21.08 72.46
CA THR A 91 -14.91 -20.57 73.85
C THR A 91 -13.69 -19.77 74.30
N GLY A 92 -13.22 -18.83 73.46
CA GLY A 92 -12.25 -17.81 73.86
C GLY A 92 -12.87 -16.76 74.79
N VAL A 93 -12.01 -16.00 75.50
CA VAL A 93 -12.42 -14.93 76.41
C VAL A 93 -13.19 -13.84 75.63
N SER A 94 -14.49 -13.71 75.89
CA SER A 94 -15.41 -12.87 75.10
C SER A 94 -15.51 -11.43 75.60
N SER A 95 -14.99 -11.13 76.79
CA SER A 95 -14.80 -9.76 77.27
C SER A 95 -13.63 -9.63 78.25
N LEU A 96 -12.79 -8.64 78.02
CA LEU A 96 -11.87 -8.08 79.02
C LEU A 96 -12.32 -6.64 79.31
N SER A 97 -12.58 -6.33 80.57
CA SER A 97 -13.03 -5.00 81.00
C SER A 97 -12.14 -4.46 82.12
N THR A 98 -11.50 -3.31 81.91
CA THR A 98 -10.69 -2.65 82.95
C THR A 98 -11.02 -1.18 83.08
N GLY A 99 -11.39 -0.74 84.29
CA GLY A 99 -11.82 0.63 84.57
C GLY A 99 -10.93 1.33 85.60
N LEU A 100 -10.50 2.55 85.28
CA LEU A 100 -9.73 3.44 86.15
C LEU A 100 -10.37 4.83 86.17
N SER A 101 -11.09 5.20 87.24
CA SER A 101 -11.95 6.40 87.20
C SER A 101 -11.16 7.71 87.33
N THR A 102 -10.16 7.77 88.22
CA THR A 102 -9.26 8.92 88.38
C THR A 102 -7.81 8.48 88.65
N THR A 103 -6.84 9.29 88.22
CA THR A 103 -5.40 9.05 88.48
C THR A 103 -4.61 10.35 88.46
N ASN A 104 -3.63 10.45 89.37
CA ASN A 104 -2.78 11.62 89.60
C ASN A 104 -1.26 11.32 89.43
N SER A 105 -0.91 10.28 88.65
CA SER A 105 0.47 9.82 88.41
C SER A 105 0.57 9.01 87.10
N SER A 106 1.76 8.63 86.68
CA SER A 106 2.00 7.93 85.41
C SER A 106 1.42 6.49 85.38
N VAL A 107 0.71 6.16 84.30
CA VAL A 107 0.19 4.82 84.00
C VAL A 107 0.95 4.23 82.81
N ALA A 108 1.55 3.05 82.99
CA ALA A 108 2.31 2.39 81.93
C ALA A 108 1.39 1.66 80.93
N SER A 109 0.44 0.87 81.44
CA SER A 109 -0.59 0.20 80.64
C SER A 109 -1.82 -0.12 81.50
N LEU A 110 -3.02 -0.12 80.92
CA LEU A 110 -4.24 -0.53 81.65
C LEU A 110 -4.52 -2.04 81.54
N SER A 111 -4.21 -2.63 80.38
CA SER A 111 -4.36 -4.06 80.10
C SER A 111 -3.25 -4.56 79.17
N THR A 112 -2.66 -5.71 79.52
CA THR A 112 -1.72 -6.45 78.66
C THR A 112 -2.24 -7.86 78.41
N SER A 113 -2.49 -8.18 77.14
CA SER A 113 -2.99 -9.49 76.70
C SER A 113 -2.22 -9.93 75.47
N THR A 114 -1.83 -11.21 75.43
CA THR A 114 -1.21 -11.86 74.26
C THR A 114 -2.21 -12.70 73.46
N SER A 115 -3.51 -12.57 73.74
CA SER A 115 -4.56 -13.35 73.05
C SER A 115 -4.88 -12.77 71.67
N THR A 116 -4.86 -13.64 70.66
CA THR A 116 -5.17 -13.31 69.25
C THR A 116 -6.66 -13.38 68.91
N THR A 117 -7.55 -13.69 69.87
CA THR A 117 -8.95 -14.07 69.61
C THR A 117 -10.00 -13.33 70.46
N ALA A 118 -9.62 -12.31 71.23
CA ALA A 118 -10.58 -11.55 72.05
C ALA A 118 -11.48 -10.65 71.18
N SER A 119 -12.80 -10.85 71.24
CA SER A 119 -13.79 -10.16 70.39
C SER A 119 -14.26 -8.80 70.91
N SER A 120 -13.98 -8.45 72.17
CA SER A 120 -14.27 -7.12 72.72
C SER A 120 -13.34 -6.77 73.90
N LEU A 121 -12.82 -5.54 73.88
CA LEU A 121 -11.94 -4.97 74.91
C LEU A 121 -12.50 -3.62 75.34
N SER A 122 -12.93 -3.50 76.61
CA SER A 122 -13.47 -2.27 77.18
C SER A 122 -12.51 -1.69 78.21
N THR A 123 -11.78 -0.64 77.83
CA THR A 123 -10.85 0.09 78.72
C THR A 123 -11.42 1.48 78.99
N GLY A 124 -11.66 1.82 80.26
CA GLY A 124 -12.31 3.06 80.66
C GLY A 124 -11.42 3.92 81.55
N LEU A 125 -11.15 5.16 81.14
CA LEU A 125 -10.42 6.17 81.90
C LEU A 125 -11.22 7.47 81.90
N SER A 126 -11.76 7.89 83.07
CA SER A 126 -12.75 8.98 83.10
C SER A 126 -12.14 10.37 83.25
N THR A 127 -11.06 10.53 84.02
CA THR A 127 -10.29 11.79 84.12
C THR A 127 -8.81 11.52 84.36
N THR A 128 -7.94 12.44 83.95
CA THR A 128 -6.48 12.35 84.10
C THR A 128 -5.85 13.74 83.97
N ASN A 129 -4.76 13.97 84.69
CA ASN A 129 -4.00 15.23 84.74
C ASN A 129 -2.47 15.01 84.59
N SER A 130 -2.06 13.93 83.92
CA SER A 130 -0.67 13.53 83.68
C SER A 130 -0.56 12.62 82.46
N ASN A 131 0.66 12.34 81.99
CA ASN A 131 0.89 11.56 80.77
C ASN A 131 0.50 10.08 80.92
N VAL A 132 -0.25 9.55 79.94
CA VAL A 132 -0.57 8.12 79.77
C VAL A 132 0.16 7.61 78.55
N THR A 133 0.97 6.55 78.70
CA THR A 133 1.82 6.05 77.60
C THR A 133 1.03 5.21 76.59
N SER A 134 0.12 4.33 77.06
CA SER A 134 -0.92 3.74 76.23
C SER A 134 -2.08 3.21 77.07
N LEU A 135 -3.30 3.27 76.52
CA LEU A 135 -4.50 2.71 77.18
C LEU A 135 -4.59 1.18 77.03
N SER A 136 -4.02 0.60 75.95
CA SER A 136 -3.83 -0.84 75.78
C SER A 136 -2.61 -1.14 74.90
N THR A 137 -2.10 -2.37 74.93
CA THR A 137 -1.00 -2.82 74.05
C THR A 137 -1.48 -3.62 72.84
N VAL A 138 -2.77 -3.57 72.50
CA VAL A 138 -3.35 -4.34 71.38
C VAL A 138 -3.17 -3.58 70.07
N VAL A 139 -1.95 -3.63 69.53
CA VAL A 139 -1.62 -3.21 68.17
C VAL A 139 -1.22 -4.45 67.36
N SER A 140 -1.70 -4.55 66.12
CA SER A 140 -1.44 -5.65 65.17
C SER A 140 -2.13 -6.99 65.46
N ALA A 141 -3.43 -7.05 65.17
CA ALA A 141 -4.12 -8.29 64.75
C ALA A 141 -5.03 -8.00 63.54
N THR A 142 -5.82 -6.93 63.61
CA THR A 142 -6.43 -6.28 62.45
C THR A 142 -5.35 -5.54 61.65
N ARG A 143 -4.69 -6.25 60.72
CA ARG A 143 -3.82 -5.64 59.71
C ARG A 143 -4.62 -4.61 58.91
N THR A 144 -4.04 -3.45 58.64
CA THR A 144 -4.69 -2.41 57.83
C THR A 144 -4.96 -2.95 56.43
N HIS A 145 -6.24 -3.15 56.09
CA HIS A 145 -6.63 -3.48 54.72
C HIS A 145 -6.48 -2.22 53.86
N TYR A 146 -5.30 -2.04 53.25
CA TYR A 146 -4.98 -0.87 52.40
C TYR A 146 -5.87 -0.75 51.15
N TYR A 147 -6.67 -1.77 50.84
CA TYR A 147 -7.72 -1.77 49.84
C TYR A 147 -8.87 -2.68 50.31
N SER A 148 -10.10 -2.32 49.96
CA SER A 148 -11.29 -3.12 50.25
C SER A 148 -11.46 -4.22 49.20
N VAL A 149 -11.73 -5.44 49.64
CA VAL A 149 -12.02 -6.59 48.77
C VAL A 149 -13.41 -7.10 49.12
N ASN A 150 -14.35 -7.01 48.18
CA ASN A 150 -15.68 -7.61 48.34
C ASN A 150 -15.62 -9.08 47.91
N ASP A 151 -15.67 -9.99 48.89
CA ASP A 151 -15.71 -11.44 48.69
C ASP A 151 -17.15 -12.01 48.68
N ASN A 152 -18.15 -11.14 48.56
CA ASN A 152 -19.57 -11.47 48.61
C ASN A 152 -20.00 -12.16 49.93
N GLY A 153 -19.26 -11.92 51.02
CA GLY A 153 -19.56 -12.43 52.36
C GLY A 153 -19.03 -13.83 52.65
N VAL A 154 -18.17 -14.38 51.78
CA VAL A 154 -17.54 -15.70 51.97
C VAL A 154 -16.02 -15.56 51.85
N GLN A 155 -15.33 -15.78 52.97
CA GLN A 155 -13.88 -15.63 53.09
C GLN A 155 -13.11 -16.44 52.03
N ALA A 156 -12.55 -15.73 51.05
CA ALA A 156 -11.76 -16.30 49.96
C ALA A 156 -10.25 -16.27 50.24
N GLY A 157 -9.44 -16.82 49.33
CA GLY A 157 -7.98 -16.66 49.37
C GLY A 157 -7.55 -15.19 49.30
N ASN A 158 -6.35 -14.88 49.77
CA ASN A 158 -5.81 -13.50 49.90
C ASN A 158 -6.61 -12.56 50.84
N TYR A 159 -7.58 -13.08 51.61
CA TYR A 159 -8.34 -12.28 52.58
C TYR A 159 -7.44 -11.60 53.62
N ASN A 160 -6.35 -12.24 54.04
CA ASN A 160 -5.40 -11.68 55.00
C ASN A 160 -4.43 -10.66 54.37
N ASN A 161 -4.52 -10.41 53.05
CA ASN A 161 -3.50 -9.76 52.23
C ASN A 161 -2.15 -10.52 52.30
N ASP A 162 -2.21 -11.83 52.09
CA ASP A 162 -1.10 -12.79 52.17
C ASP A 162 -0.70 -13.39 50.81
N GLY A 163 -1.39 -13.02 49.73
CA GLY A 163 -1.09 -13.44 48.36
C GLY A 163 0.14 -12.77 47.73
N ALA A 164 0.69 -11.70 48.32
CA ALA A 164 1.95 -11.11 47.90
C ALA A 164 3.13 -11.87 48.54
N THR A 165 3.47 -13.02 47.97
CA THR A 165 4.50 -13.93 48.51
C THR A 165 5.89 -13.68 47.92
N GLY A 166 5.97 -13.04 46.74
CA GLY A 166 7.23 -12.58 46.15
C GLY A 166 7.81 -11.33 46.83
N ILE A 167 9.14 -11.20 46.80
CA ILE A 167 9.84 -10.01 47.34
C ILE A 167 9.42 -8.79 46.52
N ASN A 168 8.99 -7.70 47.18
CA ASN A 168 8.47 -6.48 46.55
C ASN A 168 7.21 -6.68 45.67
N ALA A 169 6.46 -7.77 45.84
CA ALA A 169 5.27 -8.08 45.04
C ALA A 169 4.00 -7.34 45.54
N LEU A 170 2.98 -7.26 44.66
CA LEU A 170 1.66 -6.67 44.93
C LEU A 170 0.55 -7.65 44.52
N ALA A 171 -0.38 -7.98 45.42
CA ALA A 171 -1.47 -8.95 45.16
C ALA A 171 -2.84 -8.42 45.62
N ALA A 172 -3.56 -7.70 44.75
CA ALA A 172 -4.81 -7.02 45.08
C ALA A 172 -6.05 -7.70 44.47
N GLY A 173 -6.76 -8.51 45.26
CA GLY A 173 -8.04 -9.12 44.86
C GLY A 173 -8.34 -10.45 45.56
N THR A 174 -9.59 -10.92 45.48
CA THR A 174 -10.01 -12.23 46.01
C THR A 174 -9.24 -13.36 45.31
N GLY A 175 -8.39 -14.07 46.05
CA GLY A 175 -7.55 -15.14 45.50
C GLY A 175 -6.42 -14.66 44.58
N ALA A 176 -6.07 -13.37 44.60
CA ALA A 176 -4.89 -12.87 43.89
C ALA A 176 -3.59 -13.40 44.54
N LEU A 177 -2.65 -13.88 43.72
CA LEU A 177 -1.35 -14.42 44.11
C LEU A 177 -0.26 -13.75 43.26
N ALA A 178 0.71 -13.11 43.89
CA ALA A 178 1.91 -12.58 43.24
C ALA A 178 3.14 -13.26 43.84
N GLY A 179 3.60 -14.32 43.17
CA GLY A 179 4.65 -15.21 43.66
C GLY A 179 6.06 -14.81 43.22
N GLY A 180 6.20 -14.20 42.05
CA GLY A 180 7.50 -13.73 41.55
C GLY A 180 8.01 -12.48 42.28
N ALA A 181 9.32 -12.30 42.32
CA ALA A 181 9.93 -11.07 42.83
C ALA A 181 9.51 -9.87 41.95
N ALA A 182 9.05 -8.79 42.58
CA ALA A 182 8.44 -7.62 41.95
C ALA A 182 7.23 -7.92 41.05
N ALA A 183 6.56 -9.06 41.23
CA ALA A 183 5.35 -9.40 40.47
C ALA A 183 4.11 -8.61 40.93
N THR A 184 3.17 -8.36 40.03
CA THR A 184 1.92 -7.63 40.29
C THR A 184 0.71 -8.44 39.84
N ALA A 185 -0.13 -8.88 40.79
CA ALA A 185 -1.40 -9.55 40.56
C ALA A 185 -2.58 -8.66 40.98
N VAL A 186 -3.53 -8.36 40.09
CA VAL A 186 -4.67 -7.47 40.37
C VAL A 186 -5.97 -8.05 39.80
N GLY A 187 -6.88 -8.43 40.69
CA GLY A 187 -8.22 -8.95 40.39
C GLY A 187 -8.44 -10.39 40.86
N ASN A 188 -9.67 -10.88 40.66
CA ASN A 188 -10.11 -12.18 41.20
C ASN A 188 -9.33 -13.35 40.58
N ALA A 189 -8.84 -14.27 41.42
CA ALA A 189 -8.11 -15.48 41.04
C ALA A 189 -6.90 -15.24 40.11
N THR A 190 -6.26 -14.06 40.20
CA THR A 190 -5.06 -13.75 39.42
C THR A 190 -3.82 -14.44 39.97
N ASN A 191 -2.91 -14.85 39.09
CA ASN A 191 -1.65 -15.49 39.46
C ASN A 191 -0.49 -14.86 38.67
N ALA A 192 0.27 -13.97 39.32
CA ALA A 192 1.52 -13.42 38.79
C ALA A 192 2.71 -14.27 39.28
N GLY A 193 2.96 -15.40 38.59
CA GLY A 193 3.89 -16.43 39.05
C GLY A 193 5.37 -16.15 38.74
N GLY A 194 5.67 -15.39 37.68
CA GLY A 194 7.04 -15.11 37.25
C GLY A 194 7.62 -13.80 37.83
N ASP A 195 8.94 -13.72 37.97
CA ASP A 195 9.62 -12.49 38.41
C ASP A 195 9.34 -11.31 37.47
N GLN A 196 9.08 -10.13 38.02
CA GLN A 196 8.72 -8.90 37.30
C GLN A 196 7.48 -9.03 36.40
N SER A 197 6.65 -10.06 36.59
CA SER A 197 5.46 -10.30 35.77
C SER A 197 4.21 -9.58 36.28
N VAL A 198 3.26 -9.32 35.38
CA VAL A 198 2.06 -8.51 35.65
C VAL A 198 0.80 -9.28 35.20
N ALA A 199 -0.06 -9.67 36.14
CA ALA A 199 -1.33 -10.35 35.88
C ALA A 199 -2.52 -9.47 36.34
N VAL A 200 -3.36 -9.00 35.42
CA VAL A 200 -4.49 -8.10 35.71
C VAL A 200 -5.77 -8.60 35.06
N GLY A 201 -6.81 -8.85 35.85
CA GLY A 201 -8.13 -9.28 35.35
C GLY A 201 -8.84 -10.27 36.28
N ASN A 202 -9.79 -11.03 35.74
CA ASN A 202 -10.32 -12.23 36.42
C ASN A 202 -9.61 -13.46 35.84
N SER A 203 -8.98 -14.29 36.68
CA SER A 203 -8.25 -15.50 36.28
C SER A 203 -7.08 -15.24 35.31
N ALA A 204 -6.50 -14.03 35.32
CA ALA A 204 -5.30 -13.72 34.53
C ALA A 204 -4.08 -14.41 35.15
N THR A 205 -3.24 -15.04 34.32
CA THR A 205 -2.09 -15.85 34.75
C THR A 205 -0.83 -15.49 33.98
N THR A 206 0.28 -15.34 34.71
CA THR A 206 1.65 -15.34 34.17
C THR A 206 2.47 -16.43 34.85
N ALA A 207 3.47 -16.96 34.15
CA ALA A 207 4.45 -17.89 34.71
C ALA A 207 5.90 -17.56 34.31
N GLY A 208 6.10 -16.99 33.11
CA GLY A 208 7.40 -16.50 32.68
C GLY A 208 7.79 -15.18 33.37
N ALA A 209 9.10 -14.99 33.55
CA ALA A 209 9.62 -13.72 34.05
C ALA A 209 9.47 -12.61 32.99
N GLY A 210 9.19 -11.38 33.44
CA GLY A 210 8.93 -10.21 32.61
C GLY A 210 7.60 -10.24 31.83
N SER A 211 6.75 -11.24 32.05
CA SER A 211 5.55 -11.47 31.24
C SER A 211 4.32 -10.69 31.73
N ILE A 212 3.43 -10.34 30.80
CA ILE A 212 2.28 -9.46 31.03
C ILE A 212 1.00 -10.15 30.55
N ALA A 213 0.06 -10.43 31.47
CA ALA A 213 -1.28 -10.94 31.20
C ALA A 213 -2.35 -9.91 31.65
N VAL A 214 -3.09 -9.30 30.72
CA VAL A 214 -4.09 -8.26 31.02
C VAL A 214 -5.43 -8.59 30.35
N GLY A 215 -6.35 -9.21 31.08
CA GLY A 215 -7.67 -9.58 30.60
C GLY A 215 -8.31 -10.72 31.41
N ASN A 216 -9.62 -10.94 31.25
CA ASN A 216 -10.26 -12.11 31.85
C ASN A 216 -9.78 -13.41 31.18
N GLY A 217 -9.13 -14.29 31.94
CA GLY A 217 -8.52 -15.52 31.44
C GLY A 217 -7.29 -15.30 30.53
N ALA A 218 -6.66 -14.12 30.58
CA ALA A 218 -5.41 -13.86 29.86
C ALA A 218 -4.26 -14.74 30.40
N ASN A 219 -3.44 -15.29 29.53
CA ASN A 219 -2.45 -16.32 29.85
C ASN A 219 -1.09 -16.01 29.19
N ALA A 220 -0.11 -15.57 29.97
CA ALA A 220 1.24 -15.20 29.52
C ALA A 220 2.31 -16.05 30.23
N ASN A 221 2.37 -17.34 29.88
CA ASN A 221 3.20 -18.33 30.58
C ASN A 221 4.63 -18.49 30.01
N GLY A 222 4.89 -18.06 28.77
CA GLY A 222 6.25 -18.03 28.22
C GLY A 222 7.08 -16.90 28.84
N TYR A 223 8.41 -16.97 28.78
CA TYR A 223 9.31 -15.89 29.22
C TYR A 223 9.14 -14.64 28.34
N GLY A 224 9.03 -13.46 28.96
CA GLY A 224 8.90 -12.17 28.24
C GLY A 224 7.66 -12.07 27.34
N THR A 225 6.55 -12.71 27.70
CA THR A 225 5.33 -12.77 26.87
C THR A 225 4.35 -11.64 27.16
N VAL A 226 3.50 -11.30 26.18
CA VAL A 226 2.46 -10.28 26.33
C VAL A 226 1.11 -10.82 25.86
N ALA A 227 0.23 -11.22 26.79
CA ALA A 227 -1.15 -11.62 26.53
C ALA A 227 -2.14 -10.55 27.03
N ILE A 228 -2.66 -9.71 26.12
CA ILE A 228 -3.64 -8.67 26.45
C ILE A 228 -4.97 -9.05 25.80
N GLY A 229 -6.10 -8.86 26.50
CA GLY A 229 -7.44 -9.22 26.03
C GLY A 229 -8.03 -10.45 26.72
N GLN A 230 -9.36 -10.60 26.68
CA GLN A 230 -10.05 -11.76 27.25
C GLN A 230 -9.62 -13.04 26.53
N ILE A 231 -9.33 -14.10 27.29
CA ILE A 231 -8.84 -15.42 26.85
C ILE A 231 -7.68 -15.40 25.85
N SER A 232 -6.91 -14.30 25.82
CA SER A 232 -5.70 -14.19 25.00
C SER A 232 -4.56 -15.03 25.60
N THR A 233 -3.84 -15.78 24.75
CA THR A 233 -2.89 -16.80 25.17
C THR A 233 -1.54 -16.62 24.46
N ALA A 234 -0.49 -16.32 25.22
CA ALA A 234 0.90 -16.25 24.78
C ALA A 234 1.78 -17.19 25.64
N THR A 235 2.08 -18.38 25.13
CA THR A 235 2.78 -19.43 25.91
C THR A 235 4.20 -19.75 25.43
N GLY A 236 4.55 -19.36 24.20
CA GLY A 236 5.94 -19.45 23.73
C GLY A 236 6.78 -18.28 24.23
N ASN A 237 8.08 -18.45 24.40
CA ASN A 237 8.95 -17.34 24.84
C ASN A 237 8.91 -16.20 23.80
N GLY A 238 8.89 -14.94 24.25
CA GLY A 238 8.79 -13.75 23.39
C GLY A 238 7.44 -13.55 22.67
N ALA A 239 6.48 -14.45 22.86
CA ALA A 239 5.21 -14.40 22.13
C ALA A 239 4.28 -13.26 22.58
N VAL A 240 3.52 -12.73 21.62
CA VAL A 240 2.63 -11.56 21.79
C VAL A 240 1.22 -11.90 21.29
N ALA A 241 0.22 -11.88 22.17
CA ALA A 241 -1.18 -12.12 21.86
C ALA A 241 -2.05 -10.94 22.34
N VAL A 242 -2.49 -10.06 21.43
CA VAL A 242 -3.14 -8.77 21.80
C VAL A 242 -4.55 -8.65 21.20
N GLY A 243 -5.55 -8.85 22.05
CA GLY A 243 -6.99 -8.74 21.79
C GLY A 243 -7.74 -10.04 22.13
N LEU A 244 -9.01 -10.15 21.72
CA LEU A 244 -9.92 -11.21 22.17
C LEU A 244 -9.55 -12.60 21.62
N GLY A 245 -9.22 -13.56 22.49
CA GLY A 245 -9.08 -14.98 22.13
C GLY A 245 -7.97 -15.31 21.12
N ASN A 246 -6.91 -14.52 21.06
CA ASN A 246 -5.74 -14.82 20.24
C ASN A 246 -4.88 -15.94 20.85
N SER A 247 -4.24 -16.73 20.00
CA SER A 247 -3.26 -17.77 20.35
C SER A 247 -1.92 -17.44 19.69
N ALA A 248 -0.89 -17.21 20.51
CA ALA A 248 0.51 -17.12 20.14
C ALA A 248 1.28 -18.16 20.98
N SER A 249 1.08 -19.43 20.64
CA SER A 249 1.41 -20.54 21.55
C SER A 249 2.90 -20.95 21.57
N ILE A 250 3.68 -20.47 20.60
CA ILE A 250 5.04 -20.92 20.25
C ILE A 250 6.00 -19.71 20.19
N THR A 251 7.32 -19.94 20.24
CA THR A 251 8.36 -18.90 20.40
C THR A 251 8.26 -17.79 19.35
N ASP A 252 8.36 -16.54 19.79
CA ASP A 252 8.28 -15.30 18.98
C ASP A 252 7.02 -15.19 18.09
N ALA A 253 5.96 -15.95 18.39
CA ALA A 253 4.70 -15.88 17.67
C ALA A 253 3.94 -14.59 18.00
N VAL A 254 3.28 -13.99 17.01
CA VAL A 254 2.55 -12.72 17.15
C VAL A 254 1.12 -12.87 16.65
N ALA A 255 0.13 -12.66 17.52
CA ALA A 255 -1.29 -12.78 17.22
C ALA A 255 -2.06 -11.53 17.70
N ILE A 256 -2.46 -10.64 16.79
CA ILE A 256 -3.01 -9.30 17.13
C ILE A 256 -4.39 -9.10 16.49
N GLY A 257 -5.37 -8.69 17.29
CA GLY A 257 -6.77 -8.48 16.88
C GLY A 257 -7.72 -9.44 17.59
N ALA A 258 -8.53 -10.23 16.89
CA ALA A 258 -9.45 -11.19 17.52
C ALA A 258 -9.37 -12.60 16.91
N TYR A 259 -9.33 -13.64 17.75
CA TYR A 259 -9.36 -15.06 17.39
C TYR A 259 -8.26 -15.52 16.41
N ASN A 260 -7.12 -14.81 16.35
CA ASN A 260 -6.00 -15.18 15.50
C ASN A 260 -5.21 -16.34 16.11
N ASN A 261 -4.67 -17.22 15.26
CA ASN A 261 -3.84 -18.34 15.65
C ASN A 261 -2.47 -18.25 14.96
N ALA A 262 -1.44 -17.88 15.70
CA ALA A 262 -0.04 -17.98 15.31
C ALA A 262 0.53 -19.25 15.96
N ALA A 263 0.57 -20.33 15.18
CA ALA A 263 0.68 -21.70 15.70
C ALA A 263 2.11 -22.28 15.72
N ASN A 264 3.11 -21.52 15.23
CA ASN A 264 4.49 -21.99 15.08
C ASN A 264 5.52 -20.87 15.34
N ASN A 265 6.81 -21.23 15.39
CA ASN A 265 7.92 -20.30 15.65
C ASN A 265 7.85 -19.09 14.69
N ASN A 266 7.98 -17.88 15.22
CA ASN A 266 7.99 -16.61 14.48
C ASN A 266 6.75 -16.39 13.57
N ALA A 267 5.65 -17.13 13.76
CA ALA A 267 4.43 -16.98 12.97
C ALA A 267 3.67 -15.69 13.34
N ILE A 268 3.10 -14.99 12.35
CA ILE A 268 2.47 -13.67 12.53
C ILE A 268 1.03 -13.70 11.99
N ALA A 269 0.03 -13.54 12.86
CA ALA A 269 -1.39 -13.54 12.51
C ALA A 269 -2.08 -12.24 12.98
N ILE A 270 -2.48 -11.35 12.06
CA ILE A 270 -2.94 -9.99 12.38
C ILE A 270 -4.30 -9.68 11.74
N GLY A 271 -5.28 -9.31 12.58
CA GLY A 271 -6.64 -8.93 12.21
C GLY A 271 -7.70 -9.80 12.89
N THR A 272 -8.59 -10.47 12.15
CA THR A 272 -9.64 -11.31 12.74
C THR A 272 -9.64 -12.74 12.21
N SER A 273 -9.57 -13.74 13.09
CA SER A 273 -9.66 -15.18 12.77
C SER A 273 -8.60 -15.69 11.78
N ASN A 274 -7.44 -15.03 11.68
CA ASN A 274 -6.37 -15.45 10.79
C ASN A 274 -5.58 -16.64 11.36
N SER A 275 -5.02 -17.48 10.50
CA SER A 275 -4.26 -18.68 10.88
C SER A 275 -2.89 -18.69 10.19
N ALA A 276 -1.84 -18.32 10.93
CA ALA A 276 -0.44 -18.50 10.53
C ALA A 276 0.04 -19.83 11.12
N LEU A 277 0.01 -20.89 10.29
CA LEU A 277 0.21 -22.28 10.73
C LEU A 277 1.62 -22.80 10.48
N GLY A 278 2.34 -22.26 9.48
CA GLY A 278 3.74 -22.60 9.23
C GLY A 278 4.74 -21.81 10.07
N ALA A 279 5.96 -22.30 10.19
CA ALA A 279 7.08 -21.58 10.80
C ALA A 279 7.44 -20.32 9.97
N ALA A 280 7.58 -19.19 10.65
CA ALA A 280 7.76 -17.86 10.07
C ALA A 280 6.75 -17.52 8.94
N SER A 281 5.53 -18.05 9.03
CA SER A 281 4.41 -17.73 8.13
C SER A 281 3.65 -16.48 8.59
N MET A 282 2.98 -15.79 7.66
CA MET A 282 2.30 -14.52 7.93
C MET A 282 0.87 -14.51 7.38
N ALA A 283 -0.13 -14.28 8.23
CA ALA A 283 -1.55 -14.22 7.87
C ALA A 283 -2.17 -12.88 8.31
N LEU A 284 -2.37 -11.96 7.36
CA LEU A 284 -2.81 -10.58 7.58
C LEU A 284 -4.17 -10.31 6.91
N GLY A 285 -5.17 -9.93 7.70
CA GLY A 285 -6.50 -9.55 7.20
C GLY A 285 -7.63 -10.10 8.05
N ALA A 286 -8.58 -10.81 7.44
CA ALA A 286 -9.62 -11.52 8.18
C ALA A 286 -9.87 -12.92 7.57
N ALA A 287 -9.80 -13.95 8.41
CA ALA A 287 -9.83 -15.36 8.00
C ALA A 287 -8.83 -15.69 6.88
N SER A 288 -7.66 -15.03 6.86
CA SER A 288 -6.52 -15.42 6.03
C SER A 288 -5.79 -16.62 6.62
N THR A 289 -5.21 -17.47 5.78
CA THR A 289 -4.50 -18.69 6.19
C THR A 289 -3.16 -18.79 5.48
N ALA A 290 -2.07 -18.83 6.24
CA ALA A 290 -0.72 -19.12 5.78
C ALA A 290 -0.32 -20.50 6.32
N ALA A 291 -0.56 -21.54 5.52
CA ALA A 291 -0.59 -22.92 5.98
C ALA A 291 0.79 -23.61 6.01
N GLN A 292 1.76 -23.10 5.25
CA GLN A 292 3.09 -23.70 5.06
C GLN A 292 4.18 -22.80 5.63
N ASP A 293 5.36 -23.37 5.88
CA ASP A 293 6.54 -22.60 6.30
C ASP A 293 6.87 -21.48 5.30
N TRP A 294 7.28 -20.32 5.82
CA TRP A 294 7.56 -19.08 5.07
C TRP A 294 6.40 -18.55 4.20
N SER A 295 5.20 -19.12 4.26
CA SER A 295 4.07 -18.66 3.44
C SER A 295 3.44 -17.37 3.95
N ILE A 296 2.92 -16.55 3.03
CA ILE A 296 2.39 -15.21 3.30
C ILE A 296 0.99 -15.07 2.68
N ALA A 297 -0.04 -14.87 3.50
CA ALA A 297 -1.42 -14.63 3.09
C ALA A 297 -1.87 -13.23 3.53
N ILE A 298 -2.11 -12.32 2.57
CA ILE A 298 -2.48 -10.93 2.82
C ILE A 298 -3.81 -10.62 2.14
N GLY A 299 -4.88 -10.53 2.91
CA GLY A 299 -6.23 -10.19 2.47
C GLY A 299 -7.32 -11.06 3.10
N ARG A 300 -8.58 -10.58 3.14
CA ARG A 300 -9.70 -11.36 3.68
C ARG A 300 -9.88 -12.67 2.90
N PHE A 301 -9.86 -13.82 3.57
CA PHE A 301 -9.86 -15.16 2.95
C PHE A 301 -8.66 -15.46 2.02
N ALA A 302 -7.56 -14.71 2.09
CA ALA A 302 -6.33 -15.09 1.38
C ALA A 302 -5.78 -16.43 1.93
N THR A 303 -5.41 -17.36 1.06
CA THR A 303 -4.92 -18.70 1.44
C THR A 303 -3.63 -19.03 0.72
N ALA A 304 -2.50 -18.94 1.42
CA ALA A 304 -1.22 -19.43 0.96
C ALA A 304 -0.97 -20.80 1.59
N GLY A 305 -0.94 -21.87 0.79
CA GLY A 305 -0.95 -23.21 1.37
C GLY A 305 -0.56 -24.40 0.49
N ALA A 306 -0.27 -24.20 -0.79
CA ALA A 306 0.10 -25.28 -1.70
C ALA A 306 1.58 -25.67 -1.60
N SER A 307 2.46 -24.75 -1.24
CA SER A 307 3.92 -24.98 -1.09
C SER A 307 4.57 -24.04 -0.06
N VAL A 308 5.77 -24.41 0.39
CA VAL A 308 6.61 -23.63 1.30
C VAL A 308 7.06 -22.35 0.60
N GLY A 309 6.93 -21.20 1.26
CA GLY A 309 7.24 -19.88 0.67
C GLY A 309 6.19 -19.33 -0.32
N ASP A 310 4.99 -19.91 -0.36
CA ASP A 310 3.86 -19.39 -1.16
C ASP A 310 3.39 -18.00 -0.70
N VAL A 311 2.96 -17.15 -1.63
CA VAL A 311 2.40 -15.83 -1.33
C VAL A 311 1.00 -15.68 -1.96
N ALA A 312 -0.04 -15.51 -1.13
CA ALA A 312 -1.39 -15.18 -1.56
C ALA A 312 -1.70 -13.70 -1.26
N LEU A 313 -1.84 -12.88 -2.29
CA LEU A 313 -1.99 -11.42 -2.18
C LEU A 313 -3.36 -10.96 -2.72
N GLY A 314 -4.15 -10.32 -1.86
CA GLY A 314 -5.51 -9.88 -2.15
C GLY A 314 -6.59 -10.75 -1.50
N ALA A 315 -7.80 -10.19 -1.36
CA ALA A 315 -8.91 -10.89 -0.72
C ALA A 315 -9.36 -12.11 -1.56
N GLY A 316 -9.49 -13.28 -0.93
CA GLY A 316 -9.86 -14.53 -1.59
C GLY A 316 -8.80 -15.06 -2.57
N SER A 317 -7.57 -14.54 -2.55
CA SER A 317 -6.48 -15.09 -3.36
C SER A 317 -6.03 -16.44 -2.79
N VAL A 318 -5.78 -17.43 -3.65
CA VAL A 318 -5.40 -18.80 -3.25
C VAL A 318 -4.18 -19.23 -4.05
N THR A 319 -3.16 -19.78 -3.40
CA THR A 319 -2.00 -20.37 -4.09
C THR A 319 -2.28 -21.79 -4.58
N ALA A 320 -1.60 -22.18 -5.65
CA ALA A 320 -1.64 -23.52 -6.25
C ALA A 320 -0.21 -24.07 -6.35
N ALA A 321 -0.06 -25.37 -6.57
CA ALA A 321 1.27 -25.99 -6.68
C ALA A 321 2.08 -25.35 -7.83
N PRO A 322 3.38 -25.06 -7.63
CA PRO A 322 4.24 -24.52 -8.68
C PRO A 322 4.23 -25.39 -9.94
N HIS A 323 4.14 -24.76 -11.11
CA HIS A 323 4.06 -25.45 -12.39
C HIS A 323 5.38 -25.31 -13.16
N PRO A 324 6.27 -26.33 -13.17
CA PRO A 324 7.55 -26.25 -13.86
C PRO A 324 7.37 -26.34 -15.38
N THR A 325 7.84 -25.31 -16.10
CA THR A 325 7.86 -25.26 -17.56
C THR A 325 9.30 -25.17 -18.06
N SER A 326 9.73 -26.11 -18.91
CA SER A 326 11.08 -26.17 -19.47
C SER A 326 11.17 -25.66 -20.92
N SER A 327 10.06 -25.70 -21.65
CA SER A 327 9.96 -25.23 -23.02
C SER A 327 8.51 -24.96 -23.44
N GLU A 328 8.34 -24.12 -24.46
CA GLU A 328 7.08 -23.88 -25.16
C GLU A 328 7.23 -24.23 -26.65
N THR A 329 6.17 -24.71 -27.32
CA THR A 329 6.21 -25.05 -28.75
C THR A 329 5.26 -24.16 -29.54
N VAL A 330 5.83 -23.31 -30.41
CA VAL A 330 5.09 -22.38 -31.27
C VAL A 330 5.37 -22.73 -32.74
N GLY A 331 4.32 -22.94 -33.53
CA GLY A 331 4.45 -23.29 -34.96
C GLY A 331 5.16 -24.62 -35.23
N GLY A 332 5.26 -25.52 -34.24
CA GLY A 332 6.03 -26.77 -34.33
C GLY A 332 7.52 -26.64 -33.99
N VAL A 333 8.00 -25.42 -33.67
CA VAL A 333 9.35 -25.18 -33.15
C VAL A 333 9.29 -25.08 -31.63
N THR A 334 10.17 -25.79 -30.93
CA THR A 334 10.26 -25.77 -29.46
C THR A 334 11.34 -24.79 -29.00
N TYR A 335 10.96 -23.88 -28.10
CA TYR A 335 11.81 -22.85 -27.50
C TYR A 335 12.02 -23.16 -26.02
N SER A 336 13.28 -23.13 -25.57
CA SER A 336 13.60 -23.24 -24.13
C SER A 336 13.24 -21.94 -23.40
N VAL A 337 12.74 -22.07 -22.16
CA VAL A 337 12.43 -20.94 -21.27
C VAL A 337 13.30 -20.96 -20.02
N ALA A 338 13.50 -19.80 -19.38
CA ALA A 338 14.21 -19.68 -18.11
C ALA A 338 13.27 -19.96 -16.91
N GLY A 339 13.84 -20.11 -15.71
CA GLY A 339 13.04 -20.27 -14.46
C GLY A 339 12.35 -21.62 -14.30
N THR A 340 12.88 -22.69 -14.91
CA THR A 340 12.16 -23.96 -15.17
C THR A 340 11.74 -24.79 -13.95
N VAL A 341 12.21 -24.46 -12.74
CA VAL A 341 11.90 -25.17 -11.49
C VAL A 341 11.50 -24.17 -10.39
N PRO A 342 10.27 -23.62 -10.43
CA PRO A 342 9.75 -22.76 -9.36
C PRO A 342 9.47 -23.58 -8.09
N THR A 343 9.86 -23.07 -6.93
CA THR A 343 9.69 -23.73 -5.62
C THR A 343 8.43 -23.29 -4.86
N SER A 344 7.87 -22.14 -5.21
CA SER A 344 6.64 -21.55 -4.64
C SER A 344 5.96 -20.66 -5.69
N VAL A 345 4.75 -20.16 -5.41
CA VAL A 345 4.06 -19.20 -6.29
C VAL A 345 3.61 -17.93 -5.57
N VAL A 346 3.53 -16.83 -6.32
CA VAL A 346 2.80 -15.62 -5.92
C VAL A 346 1.44 -15.59 -6.64
N SER A 347 0.36 -15.77 -5.90
CA SER A 347 -1.01 -15.71 -6.42
C SER A 347 -1.70 -14.41 -6.07
N VAL A 348 -2.20 -13.70 -7.09
CA VAL A 348 -2.95 -12.44 -6.95
C VAL A 348 -4.48 -12.64 -7.06
N GLY A 349 -4.97 -13.87 -7.11
CA GLY A 349 -6.39 -14.20 -7.27
C GLY A 349 -6.70 -15.67 -6.98
N ALA A 350 -7.82 -16.16 -7.48
CA ALA A 350 -8.18 -17.58 -7.48
C ALA A 350 -8.78 -17.95 -8.86
N PRO A 351 -8.91 -19.24 -9.21
CA PRO A 351 -9.52 -19.63 -10.48
C PRO A 351 -10.95 -19.08 -10.64
N GLY A 352 -11.21 -18.34 -11.72
CA GLY A 352 -12.46 -17.60 -11.95
C GLY A 352 -12.57 -16.27 -11.18
N ALA A 353 -11.51 -15.84 -10.52
CA ALA A 353 -11.36 -14.60 -9.75
C ALA A 353 -9.94 -14.01 -9.91
N GLU A 354 -9.41 -14.08 -11.13
CA GLU A 354 -8.11 -13.56 -11.54
C GLU A 354 -8.05 -12.02 -11.44
N ARG A 355 -6.83 -11.46 -11.36
CA ARG A 355 -6.62 -10.00 -11.26
C ARG A 355 -5.58 -9.50 -12.25
N GLN A 356 -5.81 -8.29 -12.75
CA GLN A 356 -4.84 -7.56 -13.56
C GLN A 356 -3.68 -7.09 -12.68
N VAL A 357 -2.45 -7.38 -13.11
CA VAL A 357 -1.23 -6.80 -12.56
C VAL A 357 -0.84 -5.63 -13.46
N THR A 358 -0.99 -4.39 -12.96
CA THR A 358 -0.63 -3.17 -13.69
C THR A 358 0.67 -2.56 -13.17
N ASN A 359 1.12 -1.49 -13.82
CA ASN A 359 2.37 -0.78 -13.50
C ASN A 359 3.62 -1.67 -13.65
N VAL A 360 3.50 -2.75 -14.43
CA VAL A 360 4.60 -3.62 -14.86
C VAL A 360 5.45 -2.88 -15.88
N ALA A 361 6.68 -2.55 -15.51
CA ALA A 361 7.68 -1.99 -16.42
C ALA A 361 8.02 -2.98 -17.55
N ALA A 362 8.73 -2.54 -18.58
CA ALA A 362 9.14 -3.45 -19.65
C ALA A 362 10.24 -4.40 -19.14
N GLY A 363 9.92 -5.69 -18.99
CA GLY A 363 10.88 -6.72 -18.57
C GLY A 363 11.96 -6.97 -19.62
N GLN A 364 13.15 -7.42 -19.22
CA GLN A 364 14.21 -7.73 -20.19
C GLN A 364 13.82 -8.90 -21.08
N VAL A 365 14.03 -8.77 -22.39
CA VAL A 365 13.75 -9.84 -23.37
C VAL A 365 15.06 -10.47 -23.81
N ASN A 366 15.51 -11.49 -23.07
CA ASN A 366 16.69 -12.29 -23.38
C ASN A 366 16.51 -13.75 -22.91
N ALA A 367 17.34 -14.67 -23.43
CA ALA A 367 17.21 -16.12 -23.21
C ALA A 367 17.39 -16.60 -21.74
N THR A 368 17.81 -15.71 -20.84
CA THR A 368 18.00 -15.99 -19.39
C THR A 368 17.03 -15.20 -18.51
N SER A 369 16.15 -14.39 -19.09
CA SER A 369 15.25 -13.50 -18.33
C SER A 369 14.11 -14.24 -17.65
N THR A 370 13.81 -13.82 -16.42
CA THR A 370 12.61 -14.22 -15.67
C THR A 370 11.73 -13.00 -15.33
N ASP A 371 11.91 -11.89 -16.06
CA ASP A 371 11.13 -10.66 -15.87
C ASP A 371 9.70 -10.81 -16.41
N ALA A 372 8.74 -10.12 -15.79
CA ALA A 372 7.37 -10.07 -16.30
C ALA A 372 7.28 -9.21 -17.58
N ILE A 373 6.57 -9.71 -18.59
CA ILE A 373 6.32 -9.00 -19.86
C ILE A 373 5.02 -8.20 -19.76
N ASN A 374 5.05 -6.93 -20.18
CA ASN A 374 3.85 -6.08 -20.20
C ASN A 374 3.17 -6.02 -21.58
N GLY A 375 1.92 -5.54 -21.63
CA GLY A 375 1.12 -5.49 -22.85
C GLY A 375 1.71 -4.66 -23.99
N SER A 376 2.52 -3.64 -23.70
CA SER A 376 3.16 -2.82 -24.74
C SER A 376 4.33 -3.54 -25.43
N GLN A 377 5.02 -4.42 -24.71
CA GLN A 377 6.07 -5.28 -25.29
C GLN A 377 5.46 -6.32 -26.23
N LEU A 378 4.39 -7.00 -25.79
CA LEU A 378 3.66 -7.95 -26.62
C LEU A 378 3.05 -7.26 -27.87
N PHE A 379 2.50 -6.06 -27.70
CA PHE A 379 1.99 -5.27 -28.83
C PHE A 379 3.10 -4.85 -29.82
N ALA A 380 4.29 -4.47 -29.34
CA ALA A 380 5.43 -4.18 -30.20
C ALA A 380 5.90 -5.41 -30.99
N THR A 381 5.93 -6.58 -30.37
CA THR A 381 6.19 -7.86 -31.06
C THR A 381 5.12 -8.16 -32.11
N ASN A 382 3.84 -7.97 -31.78
CA ASN A 382 2.74 -8.20 -32.74
C ASN A 382 2.82 -7.23 -33.92
N LEU A 383 3.12 -5.95 -33.71
CA LEU A 383 3.35 -4.98 -34.80
C LEU A 383 4.52 -5.40 -35.71
N ALA A 384 5.59 -5.97 -35.14
CA ALA A 384 6.69 -6.51 -35.94
C ALA A 384 6.27 -7.73 -36.77
N VAL A 385 5.41 -8.60 -36.23
CA VAL A 385 4.82 -9.75 -36.95
C VAL A 385 3.85 -9.30 -38.04
N ASP A 386 2.99 -8.30 -37.78
CA ASP A 386 2.07 -7.73 -38.77
C ASP A 386 2.84 -6.99 -39.88
N SER A 387 3.92 -6.29 -39.53
CA SER A 387 4.84 -5.67 -40.49
C SER A 387 5.56 -6.72 -41.34
N LEU A 388 5.99 -7.84 -40.76
CA LEU A 388 6.59 -8.96 -41.49
C LEU A 388 5.56 -9.64 -42.42
N SER A 389 4.34 -9.88 -41.93
CA SER A 389 3.21 -10.40 -42.72
C SER A 389 2.87 -9.50 -43.90
N THR A 390 2.83 -8.18 -43.67
CA THR A 390 2.62 -7.16 -44.71
C THR A 390 3.80 -7.11 -45.68
N SER A 391 5.03 -7.28 -45.21
CA SER A 391 6.24 -7.29 -46.06
C SER A 391 6.31 -8.54 -46.94
N VAL A 392 5.95 -9.72 -46.40
CA VAL A 392 5.84 -10.97 -47.16
C VAL A 392 4.70 -10.88 -48.18
N SER A 393 3.54 -10.35 -47.79
CA SER A 393 2.41 -10.11 -48.69
C SER A 393 2.76 -9.10 -49.80
N GLY A 394 3.48 -8.03 -49.44
CA GLY A 394 3.99 -7.02 -50.36
C GLY A 394 4.98 -7.62 -51.36
N THR A 395 5.98 -8.38 -50.89
CA THR A 395 6.93 -9.12 -51.75
C THR A 395 6.21 -10.10 -52.67
N THR A 396 5.17 -10.77 -52.19
CA THR A 396 4.35 -11.69 -53.01
C THR A 396 3.50 -10.94 -54.05
N SER A 397 3.24 -9.65 -53.85
CA SER A 397 2.42 -8.79 -54.73
C SER A 397 3.23 -7.92 -55.70
N THR A 398 4.48 -7.58 -55.37
CA THR A 398 5.36 -6.73 -56.18
C THR A 398 6.23 -7.50 -57.18
N ILE A 399 6.20 -8.84 -57.16
CA ILE A 399 6.72 -9.68 -58.26
C ILE A 399 5.71 -9.65 -59.42
N THR A 400 5.59 -8.49 -60.06
CA THR A 400 4.64 -8.24 -61.16
C THR A 400 5.24 -8.57 -62.54
N SER A 401 6.58 -8.61 -62.66
CA SER A 401 7.28 -9.13 -63.85
C SER A 401 8.70 -9.62 -63.51
N LEU A 402 9.16 -10.67 -64.19
CA LEU A 402 10.56 -11.12 -64.19
C LEU A 402 11.05 -11.15 -65.65
N SER A 403 11.42 -9.98 -66.18
CA SER A 403 11.67 -9.77 -67.61
C SER A 403 13.11 -10.09 -68.03
N THR A 404 13.36 -11.34 -68.40
CA THR A 404 14.64 -11.78 -69.01
C THR A 404 14.70 -11.50 -70.52
N GLY A 405 14.65 -10.22 -70.91
CA GLY A 405 14.77 -9.79 -72.30
C GLY A 405 16.22 -9.81 -72.80
N LEU A 406 16.53 -10.67 -73.78
CA LEU A 406 17.85 -10.77 -74.42
C LEU A 406 17.72 -10.47 -75.93
N SER A 407 18.39 -9.42 -76.41
CA SER A 407 18.13 -8.84 -77.74
C SER A 407 18.71 -9.63 -78.92
N THR A 408 19.80 -10.39 -78.72
CA THR A 408 20.42 -11.25 -79.76
C THR A 408 21.07 -12.48 -79.15
N THR A 409 21.03 -13.63 -79.82
CA THR A 409 21.76 -14.86 -79.45
C THR A 409 22.07 -15.72 -80.68
N ASN A 410 23.25 -16.33 -80.74
CA ASN A 410 23.73 -17.14 -81.87
C ASN A 410 24.06 -18.59 -81.43
N SER A 411 23.17 -19.20 -80.65
CA SER A 411 23.29 -20.56 -80.11
C SER A 411 21.90 -21.06 -79.69
N SER A 412 21.72 -22.38 -79.61
CA SER A 412 20.41 -22.99 -79.29
C SER A 412 19.91 -22.60 -77.89
N VAL A 413 18.69 -22.06 -77.81
CA VAL A 413 18.05 -21.66 -76.56
C VAL A 413 16.97 -22.68 -76.18
N THR A 414 17.19 -23.41 -75.09
CA THR A 414 16.23 -24.44 -74.62
C THR A 414 15.03 -23.83 -73.90
N SER A 415 15.24 -22.78 -73.11
CA SER A 415 14.20 -21.92 -72.52
C SER A 415 14.83 -20.60 -72.07
N LEU A 416 14.04 -19.51 -71.96
CA LEU A 416 14.52 -18.19 -71.50
C LEU A 416 13.89 -17.73 -70.17
N SER A 417 12.81 -18.39 -69.73
CA SER A 417 12.21 -18.27 -68.40
C SER A 417 11.39 -19.52 -68.08
N THR A 418 11.40 -19.94 -66.81
CA THR A 418 10.60 -21.04 -66.27
C THR A 418 10.10 -20.62 -64.89
N SER A 419 8.78 -20.58 -64.69
CA SER A 419 8.17 -20.13 -63.43
C SER A 419 7.13 -21.12 -62.94
N THR A 420 7.20 -21.45 -61.66
CA THR A 420 6.25 -22.31 -60.93
C THR A 420 5.36 -21.51 -59.97
N SER A 421 5.39 -20.16 -60.04
CA SER A 421 4.61 -19.29 -59.15
C SER A 421 3.11 -19.27 -59.50
N THR A 422 2.28 -19.28 -58.46
CA THR A 422 0.81 -19.30 -58.52
C THR A 422 0.15 -17.93 -58.34
N THR A 423 0.93 -16.83 -58.31
CA THR A 423 0.41 -15.46 -58.03
C THR A 423 0.78 -14.41 -59.08
N ALA A 424 1.60 -14.73 -60.09
CA ALA A 424 2.00 -13.77 -61.13
C ALA A 424 0.89 -13.55 -62.17
N SER A 425 0.51 -12.29 -62.41
CA SER A 425 -0.66 -11.93 -63.23
C SER A 425 -0.39 -11.82 -64.74
N SER A 426 0.87 -11.60 -65.14
CA SER A 426 1.32 -11.61 -66.54
C SER A 426 2.76 -12.15 -66.67
N LEU A 427 3.06 -12.76 -67.81
CA LEU A 427 4.41 -13.19 -68.20
C LEU A 427 4.65 -12.80 -69.66
N SER A 428 5.74 -12.06 -69.90
CA SER A 428 6.12 -11.57 -71.22
C SER A 428 7.56 -11.96 -71.55
N THR A 429 7.73 -12.73 -72.63
CA THR A 429 9.04 -13.04 -73.22
C THR A 429 9.02 -12.72 -74.70
N GLY A 430 9.94 -11.86 -75.13
CA GLY A 430 10.09 -11.43 -76.51
C GLY A 430 11.52 -11.62 -77.00
N LEU A 431 11.66 -12.09 -78.23
CA LEU A 431 12.95 -12.32 -78.88
C LEU A 431 12.86 -11.86 -80.34
N SER A 432 13.59 -10.80 -80.70
CA SER A 432 13.36 -10.11 -81.98
C SER A 432 13.85 -10.89 -83.22
N THR A 433 14.94 -11.63 -83.08
CA THR A 433 15.58 -12.37 -84.20
C THR A 433 16.22 -13.67 -83.71
N THR A 434 16.16 -14.76 -84.48
CA THR A 434 16.88 -16.02 -84.20
C THR A 434 17.16 -16.82 -85.48
N ASN A 435 18.35 -17.41 -85.57
CA ASN A 435 18.84 -18.21 -86.70
C ASN A 435 19.23 -19.65 -86.27
N SER A 436 18.41 -20.27 -85.43
CA SER A 436 18.58 -21.63 -84.89
C SER A 436 17.23 -22.19 -84.43
N SER A 437 17.17 -23.48 -84.11
CA SER A 437 15.95 -24.13 -83.64
C SER A 437 15.53 -23.69 -82.23
N VAL A 438 14.22 -23.53 -82.02
CA VAL A 438 13.60 -23.08 -80.76
C VAL A 438 12.50 -24.07 -80.35
N THR A 439 12.60 -24.63 -79.14
CA THR A 439 11.65 -25.64 -78.63
C THR A 439 10.44 -25.00 -77.94
N SER A 440 10.65 -24.00 -77.10
CA SER A 440 9.60 -23.20 -76.43
C SER A 440 10.16 -21.88 -75.91
N LEU A 441 9.40 -20.78 -76.03
CA LEU A 441 9.84 -19.46 -75.54
C LEU A 441 9.44 -19.19 -74.07
N SER A 442 8.29 -19.72 -73.64
CA SER A 442 7.83 -19.72 -72.25
C SER A 442 6.97 -20.95 -71.95
N THR A 443 7.11 -21.46 -70.73
CA THR A 443 6.33 -22.58 -70.18
C THR A 443 5.76 -22.15 -68.84
N SER A 444 4.44 -22.21 -68.67
CA SER A 444 3.74 -21.78 -67.45
C SER A 444 2.82 -22.89 -66.94
N THR A 445 2.90 -23.14 -65.63
CA THR A 445 1.99 -24.04 -64.89
C THR A 445 1.10 -23.29 -63.90
N SER A 446 1.01 -21.95 -64.00
CA SER A 446 0.15 -21.14 -63.14
C SER A 446 -1.34 -21.38 -63.45
N THR A 447 -2.18 -21.29 -62.41
CA THR A 447 -3.64 -21.45 -62.48
C THR A 447 -4.41 -20.12 -62.40
N THR A 448 -3.71 -18.98 -62.35
CA THR A 448 -4.27 -17.66 -62.00
C THR A 448 -3.80 -16.51 -62.91
N ALA A 449 -2.93 -16.78 -63.88
CA ALA A 449 -2.47 -15.77 -64.83
C ALA A 449 -3.63 -15.28 -65.73
N SER A 450 -3.61 -13.99 -66.06
CA SER A 450 -4.71 -13.32 -66.79
C SER A 450 -4.37 -13.01 -68.26
N SER A 451 -3.08 -12.98 -68.59
CA SER A 451 -2.59 -12.92 -69.97
C SER A 451 -1.18 -13.48 -70.08
N LEU A 452 -0.98 -14.31 -71.11
CA LEU A 452 0.33 -14.79 -71.55
C LEU A 452 0.61 -14.22 -72.94
N SER A 453 1.76 -13.56 -73.11
CA SER A 453 2.16 -12.97 -74.39
C SER A 453 3.58 -13.37 -74.77
N THR A 454 3.71 -13.98 -75.96
CA THR A 454 5.01 -14.34 -76.55
C THR A 454 5.07 -13.84 -77.99
N GLY A 455 6.20 -13.21 -78.34
CA GLY A 455 6.39 -12.54 -79.63
C GLY A 455 7.77 -12.84 -80.22
N LEU A 456 7.76 -13.25 -81.49
CA LEU A 456 8.96 -13.63 -82.25
C LEU A 456 8.82 -13.04 -83.67
N SER A 457 9.59 -11.99 -83.98
CA SER A 457 9.35 -11.20 -85.20
C SER A 457 9.86 -11.89 -86.46
N THR A 458 11.03 -12.54 -86.41
CA THR A 458 11.64 -13.24 -87.56
C THR A 458 12.32 -14.54 -87.14
N THR A 459 12.22 -15.59 -87.96
CA THR A 459 12.85 -16.90 -87.70
C THR A 459 13.11 -17.66 -89.01
N ASN A 460 14.28 -18.32 -89.07
CA ASN A 460 14.81 -19.02 -90.25
C ASN A 460 15.08 -20.52 -89.96
N SER A 461 14.19 -21.17 -89.21
CA SER A 461 14.32 -22.58 -88.76
C SER A 461 12.98 -23.14 -88.28
N SER A 462 12.92 -24.45 -88.04
CA SER A 462 11.71 -25.13 -87.55
C SER A 462 11.36 -24.76 -86.10
N VAL A 463 10.05 -24.65 -85.85
CA VAL A 463 9.46 -24.26 -84.56
C VAL A 463 8.41 -25.29 -84.15
N THR A 464 8.53 -25.82 -82.92
CA THR A 464 7.63 -26.87 -82.42
C THR A 464 6.39 -26.29 -81.73
N SER A 465 6.56 -25.29 -80.86
CA SER A 465 5.49 -24.54 -80.18
C SER A 465 6.01 -23.23 -79.59
N LEU A 466 5.25 -22.14 -79.65
CA LEU A 466 5.67 -20.84 -79.07
C LEU A 466 5.44 -20.76 -77.55
N SER A 467 4.35 -21.35 -77.06
CA SER A 467 3.93 -21.32 -75.66
C SER A 467 3.05 -22.52 -75.32
N THR A 468 3.17 -23.02 -74.09
CA THR A 468 2.37 -24.15 -73.58
C THR A 468 1.80 -23.77 -72.21
N SER A 469 0.49 -23.96 -72.01
CA SER A 469 -0.22 -23.63 -70.75
C SER A 469 -1.24 -24.71 -70.38
N THR A 470 -1.27 -25.06 -69.10
CA THR A 470 -2.22 -26.02 -68.49
C THR A 470 -3.27 -25.32 -67.60
N SER A 471 -3.42 -24.00 -67.74
CA SER A 471 -4.35 -23.19 -66.93
C SER A 471 -5.82 -23.38 -67.31
N THR A 472 -6.72 -23.16 -66.36
CA THR A 472 -8.19 -23.22 -66.50
C THR A 472 -8.88 -21.85 -66.39
N ALA A 473 -8.11 -20.75 -66.29
CA ALA A 473 -8.63 -19.42 -65.92
C ALA A 473 -8.10 -18.24 -66.78
N GLU A 474 -7.41 -18.50 -67.89
CA GLU A 474 -6.90 -17.46 -68.82
C GLU A 474 -8.05 -16.77 -69.57
N SER A 475 -8.09 -15.42 -69.60
CA SER A 475 -9.13 -14.66 -70.32
C SER A 475 -8.72 -14.23 -71.73
N SER A 476 -7.41 -14.12 -72.00
CA SER A 476 -6.86 -13.80 -73.32
C SER A 476 -5.47 -14.42 -73.53
N LEU A 477 -5.27 -15.05 -74.69
CA LEU A 477 -3.99 -15.63 -75.11
C LEU A 477 -3.60 -15.01 -76.46
N SER A 478 -2.43 -14.38 -76.53
CA SER A 478 -1.94 -13.71 -77.74
C SER A 478 -0.53 -14.18 -78.12
N THR A 479 -0.42 -14.78 -79.30
CA THR A 479 0.84 -15.25 -79.89
C THR A 479 0.96 -14.70 -81.31
N GLY A 480 2.08 -14.06 -81.64
CA GLY A 480 2.28 -13.36 -82.91
C GLY A 480 3.61 -13.68 -83.57
N LEU A 481 3.57 -13.88 -84.90
CA LEU A 481 4.69 -14.28 -85.75
C LEU A 481 4.52 -13.60 -87.12
N SER A 482 5.39 -12.63 -87.45
CA SER A 482 5.18 -11.79 -88.65
C SER A 482 5.63 -12.41 -89.97
N THR A 483 6.71 -13.19 -89.98
CA THR A 483 7.28 -13.82 -91.20
C THR A 483 7.98 -15.14 -90.88
N THR A 484 7.87 -16.15 -91.74
CA THR A 484 8.52 -17.48 -91.57
C THR A 484 8.68 -18.17 -92.93
N ASP A 485 9.78 -18.90 -93.12
CA ASP A 485 10.16 -19.54 -94.41
C ASP A 485 10.38 -21.07 -94.29
N SER A 486 9.65 -21.73 -93.39
CA SER A 486 9.72 -23.19 -93.15
C SER A 486 8.49 -23.72 -92.39
N SER A 487 8.40 -25.04 -92.23
CA SER A 487 7.22 -25.73 -91.69
C SER A 487 6.97 -25.50 -90.20
N VAL A 488 5.68 -25.40 -89.85
CA VAL A 488 5.16 -25.12 -88.50
C VAL A 488 4.17 -26.22 -88.11
N ALA A 489 4.31 -26.79 -86.91
CA ALA A 489 3.47 -27.91 -86.45
C ALA A 489 2.17 -27.47 -85.77
N SER A 490 2.24 -26.47 -84.87
CA SER A 490 1.08 -25.81 -84.25
C SER A 490 1.49 -24.46 -83.66
N LEU A 491 0.53 -23.53 -83.47
CA LEU A 491 0.80 -22.22 -82.86
C LEU A 491 0.51 -22.19 -81.34
N SER A 492 -0.35 -23.06 -80.84
CA SER A 492 -0.76 -23.13 -79.43
C SER A 492 -1.36 -24.49 -79.08
N THR A 493 -1.18 -24.92 -77.83
CA THR A 493 -1.91 -26.03 -77.21
C THR A 493 -2.37 -25.61 -75.81
N SER A 494 -3.67 -25.79 -75.53
CA SER A 494 -4.32 -25.40 -74.28
C SER A 494 -5.47 -26.37 -73.96
N THR A 495 -5.77 -26.53 -72.68
CA THR A 495 -6.85 -27.38 -72.15
C THR A 495 -7.94 -26.59 -71.40
N SER A 496 -8.00 -25.26 -71.58
CA SER A 496 -9.00 -24.40 -70.93
C SER A 496 -10.39 -24.52 -71.57
N THR A 497 -11.44 -24.34 -70.76
CA THR A 497 -12.86 -24.45 -71.15
C THR A 497 -13.64 -23.13 -71.11
N THR A 498 -12.96 -22.00 -70.86
CA THR A 498 -13.60 -20.74 -70.41
C THR A 498 -13.12 -19.45 -71.09
N ALA A 499 -12.16 -19.49 -72.01
CA ALA A 499 -11.58 -18.30 -72.62
C ALA A 499 -12.58 -17.54 -73.53
N SER A 500 -12.68 -16.22 -73.36
CA SER A 500 -13.72 -15.37 -73.99
C SER A 500 -13.31 -14.66 -75.28
N SER A 501 -12.02 -14.68 -75.65
CA SER A 501 -11.55 -14.18 -76.94
C SER A 501 -10.28 -14.89 -77.40
N LEU A 502 -10.12 -15.07 -78.70
CA LEU A 502 -8.95 -15.68 -79.33
C LEU A 502 -8.58 -14.90 -80.58
N SER A 503 -7.38 -14.31 -80.61
CA SER A 503 -6.88 -13.51 -81.73
C SER A 503 -5.59 -14.10 -82.29
N THR A 504 -5.68 -14.72 -83.47
CA THR A 504 -4.53 -15.17 -84.26
C THR A 504 -4.51 -14.42 -85.60
N GLY A 505 -3.31 -14.03 -86.04
CA GLY A 505 -3.11 -13.26 -87.27
C GLY A 505 -1.86 -13.72 -88.00
N LEU A 506 -1.98 -13.89 -89.32
CA LEU A 506 -0.93 -14.39 -90.20
C LEU A 506 -0.99 -13.57 -91.50
N SER A 507 0.05 -12.78 -91.79
CA SER A 507 -0.02 -11.76 -92.84
C SER A 507 0.33 -12.27 -94.24
N THR A 508 1.31 -13.17 -94.38
CA THR A 508 1.76 -13.74 -95.67
C THR A 508 2.41 -15.12 -95.47
N THR A 509 2.23 -16.07 -96.39
CA THR A 509 2.79 -17.44 -96.30
C THR A 509 3.00 -18.06 -97.69
N ASN A 510 3.99 -18.95 -97.84
CA ASN A 510 4.30 -19.68 -99.08
C ASN A 510 4.56 -21.18 -98.85
N SER A 511 3.63 -21.92 -98.23
CA SER A 511 3.61 -23.41 -98.19
C SER A 511 2.29 -23.96 -97.61
N THR A 512 2.11 -25.28 -97.64
CA THR A 512 0.88 -26.01 -97.31
C THR A 512 0.59 -26.15 -95.79
N VAL A 513 -0.70 -26.26 -95.43
CA VAL A 513 -1.21 -26.36 -94.05
C VAL A 513 -2.21 -27.52 -93.96
N THR A 514 -2.22 -28.28 -92.85
CA THR A 514 -2.91 -29.58 -92.75
C THR A 514 -4.17 -29.58 -91.87
N SER A 515 -4.27 -28.75 -90.84
CA SER A 515 -5.50 -28.54 -90.03
C SER A 515 -5.42 -27.22 -89.24
N LEU A 516 -6.53 -26.83 -88.57
CA LEU A 516 -6.61 -25.54 -87.84
C LEU A 516 -7.13 -25.65 -86.38
N SER A 517 -7.73 -26.77 -85.97
CA SER A 517 -8.14 -27.06 -84.58
C SER A 517 -8.56 -28.53 -84.42
N THR A 518 -8.58 -29.06 -83.19
CA THR A 518 -9.15 -30.37 -82.84
C THR A 518 -9.86 -30.35 -81.48
N SER A 519 -11.14 -30.76 -81.47
CA SER A 519 -12.05 -30.96 -80.31
C SER A 519 -12.61 -29.69 -79.64
N THR A 520 -13.92 -29.54 -79.36
CA THR A 520 -15.07 -30.44 -79.65
C THR A 520 -16.42 -29.68 -79.75
N SER A 521 -17.29 -30.13 -80.68
CA SER A 521 -18.78 -30.16 -80.70
C SER A 521 -19.63 -29.39 -79.66
N THR A 522 -20.84 -28.88 -79.94
CA THR A 522 -21.64 -28.56 -81.17
C THR A 522 -22.97 -27.91 -80.72
N GLY A 523 -23.55 -27.00 -81.52
CA GLY A 523 -25.02 -26.91 -81.69
C GLY A 523 -25.89 -26.10 -80.71
N LEU A 524 -26.39 -24.96 -81.21
CA LEU A 524 -27.80 -24.51 -81.24
C LEU A 524 -28.78 -24.70 -80.04
N SER A 525 -29.34 -23.56 -79.59
CA SER A 525 -30.77 -23.31 -79.24
C SER A 525 -31.53 -24.15 -78.17
N SER A 526 -31.66 -23.56 -76.98
CA SER A 526 -32.93 -23.22 -76.26
C SER A 526 -34.13 -24.18 -76.13
N ALA A 527 -34.56 -24.38 -74.88
CA ALA A 527 -35.97 -24.45 -74.41
C ALA A 527 -36.05 -23.62 -73.10
N ASN A 528 -37.11 -22.93 -72.65
CA ASN A 528 -38.57 -22.94 -72.86
C ASN A 528 -39.39 -24.04 -72.12
N SER A 529 -39.70 -23.76 -70.84
CA SER A 529 -40.88 -24.29 -70.07
C SER A 529 -40.87 -25.81 -69.73
N SER A 530 -41.36 -26.31 -68.58
CA SER A 530 -42.03 -25.71 -67.40
C SER A 530 -41.81 -26.54 -66.11
N ILE A 531 -41.76 -25.82 -64.98
CA ILE A 531 -42.30 -26.09 -63.61
C ILE A 531 -42.91 -27.50 -63.33
N THR A 532 -42.55 -28.13 -62.20
CA THR A 532 -43.42 -28.36 -61.00
C THR A 532 -42.64 -28.85 -59.76
N SER A 533 -43.15 -28.49 -58.58
CA SER A 533 -42.67 -28.74 -57.20
C SER A 533 -42.78 -30.22 -56.73
N LEU A 534 -42.26 -30.68 -55.58
CA LEU A 534 -42.65 -30.29 -54.21
C LEU A 534 -41.63 -30.67 -53.11
N SER A 535 -41.61 -29.89 -52.04
CA SER A 535 -40.78 -30.03 -50.84
C SER A 535 -41.43 -30.80 -49.69
N THR A 536 -40.66 -31.63 -48.98
CA THR A 536 -40.81 -31.98 -47.56
C THR A 536 -39.41 -32.09 -46.92
N GLY A 537 -39.26 -31.90 -45.59
CA GLY A 537 -37.97 -32.17 -44.92
C GLY A 537 -37.37 -31.14 -43.95
N ALA A 538 -38.13 -30.13 -43.50
CA ALA A 538 -37.91 -29.40 -42.23
C ALA A 538 -36.49 -28.86 -41.88
N SER A 539 -36.07 -27.73 -42.47
CA SER A 539 -35.56 -26.52 -41.76
C SER A 539 -34.99 -25.45 -42.72
N SER A 540 -35.28 -24.15 -42.58
CA SER A 540 -36.51 -23.52 -42.09
C SER A 540 -36.75 -22.18 -42.82
N LEU A 541 -37.79 -22.14 -43.66
CA LEU A 541 -38.43 -20.96 -44.27
C LEU A 541 -39.31 -20.27 -43.20
N SER A 542 -39.52 -18.95 -43.07
CA SER A 542 -38.97 -17.72 -43.67
C SER A 542 -39.46 -16.49 -42.87
N THR A 543 -39.13 -15.26 -43.31
CA THR A 543 -39.67 -13.95 -42.86
C THR A 543 -39.37 -13.58 -41.39
N GLY A 544 -39.33 -12.30 -40.99
CA GLY A 544 -39.53 -11.05 -41.74
C GLY A 544 -40.70 -10.23 -41.19
N LEU A 545 -40.41 -9.03 -40.64
CA LEU A 545 -41.31 -8.14 -39.88
C LEU A 545 -41.67 -8.69 -38.46
N SER A 546 -41.87 -7.85 -37.42
CA SER A 546 -42.09 -6.38 -37.40
C SER A 546 -41.52 -5.62 -36.17
N THR A 547 -41.40 -4.30 -36.34
CA THR A 547 -41.54 -3.21 -35.32
C THR A 547 -40.59 -3.11 -34.10
N THR A 548 -39.63 -2.18 -34.20
CA THR A 548 -39.51 -0.93 -33.40
C THR A 548 -40.02 -0.89 -31.94
N ASN A 549 -39.17 -0.54 -30.95
CA ASN A 549 -39.08 0.83 -30.35
C ASN A 549 -38.08 0.97 -29.15
N SER A 550 -37.60 2.20 -28.91
CA SER A 550 -37.07 2.79 -27.65
C SER A 550 -35.89 2.18 -26.84
N ASN A 551 -34.78 2.93 -26.84
CA ASN A 551 -34.10 3.55 -25.68
C ASN A 551 -33.78 2.77 -24.37
N VAL A 552 -32.47 2.83 -24.00
CA VAL A 552 -31.90 2.83 -22.63
C VAL A 552 -31.98 1.46 -21.91
N THR A 553 -30.88 0.88 -21.40
CA THR A 553 -30.13 1.37 -20.22
C THR A 553 -28.70 0.79 -20.16
N SER A 554 -27.74 1.54 -19.61
CA SER A 554 -26.50 1.00 -19.03
C SER A 554 -26.11 1.85 -17.81
N LEU A 555 -25.73 1.22 -16.70
CA LEU A 555 -25.42 1.90 -15.43
C LEU A 555 -24.48 1.06 -14.55
N SER A 556 -23.35 1.67 -14.16
CA SER A 556 -22.50 1.36 -12.99
C SER A 556 -21.72 0.03 -12.93
N THR A 557 -20.55 -0.08 -12.28
CA THR A 557 -19.37 0.83 -12.11
C THR A 557 -18.22 0.05 -11.42
N SER A 558 -16.98 0.56 -11.56
CA SER A 558 -15.87 0.54 -10.56
C SER A 558 -14.84 -0.61 -10.50
N THR A 559 -13.57 -0.16 -10.40
CA THR A 559 -12.44 -0.70 -9.57
C THR A 559 -11.81 -2.06 -9.89
N SER A 560 -10.50 -2.29 -9.71
CA SER A 560 -9.33 -1.42 -9.44
C SER A 560 -8.02 -2.16 -9.77
N THR A 561 -6.90 -1.44 -9.89
CA THR A 561 -5.56 -1.99 -10.20
C THR A 561 -4.48 -1.57 -9.16
N THR A 562 -3.17 -1.67 -9.46
CA THR A 562 -2.14 -2.18 -8.48
C THR A 562 -1.00 -1.22 -8.04
N ALA A 563 -0.59 -1.33 -6.75
CA ALA A 563 0.77 -1.17 -6.14
C ALA A 563 1.50 0.21 -5.90
N SER A 564 1.73 0.50 -4.59
CA SER A 564 2.98 0.93 -3.86
C SER A 564 3.79 2.27 -4.02
N SER A 565 3.79 3.10 -2.94
CA SER A 565 4.93 3.70 -2.15
C SER A 565 5.74 4.99 -2.53
N LEU A 566 5.87 5.98 -1.58
CA LEU A 566 7.13 6.50 -0.92
C LEU A 566 7.44 8.05 -0.70
N SER A 567 7.05 8.67 0.45
CA SER A 567 7.72 9.73 1.32
C SER A 567 8.11 11.22 0.92
N THR A 568 8.33 12.12 1.94
CA THR A 568 8.84 13.57 2.00
C THR A 568 7.80 14.75 1.84
N GLY A 569 7.87 16.10 2.12
CA GLY A 569 8.77 17.20 2.70
C GLY A 569 8.04 18.46 3.37
N LEU A 570 8.24 19.00 4.63
CA LEU A 570 7.27 19.59 5.69
C LEU A 570 7.09 21.03 6.45
N SER A 571 8.03 21.68 7.22
CA SER A 571 7.90 22.38 8.56
C SER A 571 8.27 23.90 8.71
N THR A 572 8.46 24.51 9.89
CA THR A 572 9.19 25.78 10.23
C THR A 572 8.43 27.05 10.64
N THR A 573 7.95 27.03 11.90
CA THR A 573 8.32 27.92 13.04
C THR A 573 7.96 29.43 12.86
N ASN A 574 7.47 30.26 13.80
CA ASN A 574 7.44 30.36 15.28
C ASN A 574 6.55 31.60 15.69
N SER A 575 6.38 32.14 16.92
CA SER A 575 6.60 31.76 18.35
C SER A 575 5.85 32.72 19.34
N ASN A 576 6.13 32.63 20.67
CA ASN A 576 5.41 33.21 21.84
C ASN A 576 6.18 34.31 22.67
N VAL A 577 5.84 34.56 23.97
CA VAL A 577 6.73 34.48 25.21
C VAL A 577 6.21 35.14 26.57
N SER A 578 6.18 34.38 27.70
CA SER A 578 6.25 34.59 29.24
C SER A 578 5.59 35.79 30.04
N SER A 579 5.54 36.03 31.40
CA SER A 579 5.98 35.54 32.79
C SER A 579 4.97 36.05 33.94
N LEU A 580 5.08 36.17 35.32
CA LEU A 580 5.97 35.93 36.53
C LEU A 580 5.24 36.18 37.95
N SER A 581 5.82 35.79 39.13
CA SER A 581 5.72 36.34 40.57
C SER A 581 5.05 35.54 41.76
N THR A 582 5.47 35.71 43.06
CA THR A 582 5.21 34.75 44.21
C THR A 582 5.26 35.24 45.72
N VAL A 583 4.66 34.42 46.64
CA VAL A 583 4.80 34.16 48.13
C VAL A 583 4.39 35.13 49.29
N VAL A 584 3.31 34.77 50.02
CA VAL A 584 3.06 34.62 51.50
C VAL A 584 1.59 34.12 51.60
N SER A 585 1.10 33.18 52.44
CA SER A 585 1.49 32.69 53.77
C SER A 585 1.43 31.14 53.88
N ALA A 586 1.77 30.57 55.05
CA ALA A 586 2.40 29.24 55.08
C ALA A 586 2.38 28.42 56.41
N THR A 587 1.22 27.91 56.83
CA THR A 587 1.02 26.66 57.63
C THR A 587 -0.43 26.17 57.57
N ARG A 588 -0.69 24.99 56.96
CA ARG A 588 -2.00 24.28 57.03
C ARG A 588 -1.77 22.77 57.02
N THR A 589 -2.75 21.95 57.43
CA THR A 589 -2.57 20.49 57.49
C THR A 589 -2.36 19.87 56.12
N HIS A 590 -1.12 19.46 55.85
CA HIS A 590 -0.69 18.88 54.58
C HIS A 590 -1.16 17.42 54.45
N TYR A 591 -2.05 17.15 53.50
CA TYR A 591 -2.38 15.78 53.07
C TYR A 591 -1.29 15.15 52.17
N TYR A 592 -0.38 15.99 51.64
CA TYR A 592 0.73 15.60 50.78
C TYR A 592 1.98 16.40 51.18
N SER A 593 3.13 15.73 51.33
CA SER A 593 4.39 16.41 51.67
C SER A 593 4.89 17.24 50.49
N VAL A 594 5.26 18.50 50.74
CA VAL A 594 5.91 19.38 49.78
C VAL A 594 7.29 19.78 50.32
N ASN A 595 8.34 19.47 49.57
CA ASN A 595 9.71 19.86 49.91
C ASN A 595 10.04 21.16 49.15
N ASP A 596 10.06 22.28 49.87
CA ASP A 596 10.39 23.61 49.34
C ASP A 596 11.90 23.93 49.37
N ASN A 597 12.72 22.93 49.70
CA ASN A 597 14.17 23.01 49.85
C ASN A 597 14.62 23.98 50.97
N GLY A 598 13.77 24.24 51.96
CA GLY A 598 14.08 24.98 53.19
C GLY A 598 13.72 26.48 53.15
N THR A 599 12.98 26.93 52.15
CA THR A 599 12.49 28.31 52.03
C THR A 599 11.03 28.29 51.63
N GLN A 600 10.14 28.88 52.44
CA GLN A 600 8.70 28.87 52.18
C GLN A 600 8.39 29.47 50.79
N GLN A 601 7.75 28.68 49.94
CA GLN A 601 7.26 29.10 48.62
C GLN A 601 5.73 29.14 48.57
N GLY A 602 5.17 29.49 47.40
CA GLY A 602 3.71 29.57 47.22
C GLY A 602 3.01 28.25 47.57
N ASN A 603 1.70 28.29 47.82
CA ASN A 603 0.88 27.13 48.20
C ASN A 603 1.39 26.28 49.41
N TYR A 604 2.36 26.75 50.19
CA TYR A 604 2.74 26.09 51.46
C TYR A 604 1.53 26.01 52.41
N ASN A 605 0.63 27.00 52.39
CA ASN A 605 -0.66 26.95 53.10
C ASN A 605 -1.66 25.88 52.57
N ASN A 606 -1.34 25.14 51.49
CA ASN A 606 -2.31 24.34 50.75
C ASN A 606 -3.57 25.15 50.33
N ASP A 607 -3.43 26.48 50.16
CA ASP A 607 -4.49 27.45 49.85
C ASP A 607 -4.70 27.65 48.34
N GLY A 608 -3.83 27.11 47.49
CA GLY A 608 -3.88 27.29 46.04
C GLY A 608 -5.16 26.76 45.40
N ALA A 609 -5.88 25.86 46.07
CA ALA A 609 -7.22 25.41 45.68
C ALA A 609 -8.27 26.45 46.10
N THR A 610 -8.31 27.59 45.40
CA THR A 610 -9.30 28.65 45.65
C THR A 610 -10.64 28.39 44.95
N GLY A 611 -10.66 27.52 43.94
CA GLY A 611 -11.87 27.13 43.22
C GLY A 611 -12.76 26.15 43.99
N ILE A 612 -14.08 26.21 43.76
CA ILE A 612 -15.03 25.23 44.32
C ILE A 612 -14.70 23.83 43.78
N ASN A 613 -14.53 22.84 44.65
CA ASN A 613 -14.09 21.48 44.30
C ASN A 613 -12.73 21.41 43.58
N ALA A 614 -11.86 22.43 43.73
CA ALA A 614 -10.53 22.43 43.14
C ALA A 614 -9.51 21.62 43.99
N MET A 615 -8.41 21.22 43.36
CA MET A 615 -7.29 20.50 43.99
C MET A 615 -5.97 21.16 43.61
N ALA A 616 -5.14 21.55 44.59
CA ALA A 616 -3.82 22.14 44.35
C ALA A 616 -2.78 21.50 45.27
N ALA A 617 -1.79 20.80 44.71
CA ALA A 617 -0.78 20.06 45.47
C ALA A 617 0.63 20.28 44.90
N GLY A 618 1.52 20.91 45.65
CA GLY A 618 2.87 21.27 45.19
C GLY A 618 3.22 22.72 45.53
N THR A 619 4.52 23.02 45.58
CA THR A 619 5.06 24.37 45.82
C THR A 619 4.63 25.32 44.71
N GLY A 620 3.86 26.36 45.03
CA GLY A 620 3.33 27.32 44.05
C GLY A 620 2.12 26.84 43.23
N ALA A 621 1.64 25.61 43.42
CA ALA A 621 0.48 25.08 42.71
C ALA A 621 -0.79 25.90 43.01
N THR A 622 -1.50 26.35 41.97
CA THR A 622 -2.71 27.16 42.07
C THR A 622 -3.80 26.58 41.18
N ALA A 623 -4.98 26.30 41.76
CA ALA A 623 -6.17 25.80 41.07
C ALA A 623 -7.32 26.79 41.31
N GLY A 624 -7.38 27.81 40.45
CA GLY A 624 -8.09 29.06 40.69
C GLY A 624 -9.62 28.95 40.58
N ALA A 625 -10.12 28.04 39.74
CA ALA A 625 -11.51 27.98 39.31
C ALA A 625 -12.20 26.64 39.64
N THR A 626 -13.52 26.61 39.49
CA THR A 626 -14.36 25.45 39.83
C THR A 626 -13.86 24.16 39.18
N ALA A 627 -13.66 23.12 39.99
CA ALA A 627 -13.14 21.80 39.60
C ALA A 627 -11.77 21.81 38.88
N ALA A 628 -10.96 22.86 39.04
CA ALA A 628 -9.59 22.90 38.52
C ALA A 628 -8.64 22.00 39.33
N THR A 629 -7.61 21.44 38.70
CA THR A 629 -6.59 20.59 39.33
C THR A 629 -5.18 21.07 38.99
N ALA A 630 -4.35 21.38 39.98
CA ALA A 630 -2.95 21.78 39.82
C ALA A 630 -2.03 20.88 40.65
N ILE A 631 -1.07 20.18 40.02
CA ILE A 631 -0.20 19.22 40.71
C ILE A 631 1.27 19.42 40.32
N GLY A 632 2.08 19.90 41.25
CA GLY A 632 3.53 20.09 41.11
C GLY A 632 3.97 21.55 41.15
N ASN A 633 5.28 21.79 40.99
CA ASN A 633 5.90 23.08 41.26
C ASN A 633 5.38 24.19 40.32
N ALA A 634 5.06 25.37 40.84
CA ALA A 634 4.59 26.55 40.11
C ALA A 634 3.44 26.32 39.10
N THR A 635 2.64 25.26 39.26
CA THR A 635 1.54 24.93 38.34
C THR A 635 0.32 25.85 38.52
N ASN A 636 -0.41 26.16 37.45
CA ASN A 636 -1.52 27.12 37.47
C ASN A 636 -2.72 26.68 36.62
N ALA A 637 -3.69 25.99 37.24
CA ALA A 637 -4.97 25.62 36.66
C ALA A 637 -6.01 26.74 36.91
N ALA A 638 -5.97 27.80 36.10
CA ALA A 638 -6.85 28.97 36.24
C ALA A 638 -8.20 28.82 35.53
N GLY A 639 -8.33 27.89 34.58
CA GLY A 639 -9.60 27.60 33.91
C GLY A 639 -10.54 26.70 34.72
N ALA A 640 -11.85 26.89 34.64
CA ALA A 640 -12.80 25.96 35.26
C ALA A 640 -12.69 24.56 34.61
N GLN A 641 -12.65 23.49 35.42
CA GLN A 641 -12.37 22.12 34.97
C GLN A 641 -11.02 21.96 34.23
N SER A 642 -10.04 22.85 34.44
CA SER A 642 -8.70 22.72 33.86
C SER A 642 -7.77 21.83 34.69
N VAL A 643 -6.75 21.24 34.07
CA VAL A 643 -5.78 20.35 34.72
C VAL A 643 -4.35 20.78 34.37
N ALA A 644 -3.58 21.22 35.35
CA ALA A 644 -2.16 21.55 35.23
C ALA A 644 -1.31 20.57 36.06
N VAL A 645 -0.26 19.98 35.49
CA VAL A 645 0.61 19.01 36.17
C VAL A 645 2.07 19.24 35.79
N GLY A 646 3.01 19.07 36.73
CA GLY A 646 4.45 19.09 36.51
C GLY A 646 5.16 20.30 37.14
N ASN A 647 5.99 21.00 36.38
CA ASN A 647 6.72 22.21 36.81
C ASN A 647 6.27 23.40 35.97
N SER A 648 6.00 24.56 36.54
CA SER A 648 5.61 25.82 35.86
C SER A 648 4.43 25.75 34.86
N SER A 649 3.74 24.60 34.75
CA SER A 649 2.72 24.38 33.72
C SER A 649 1.39 25.08 34.06
N THR A 650 0.82 25.79 33.10
CA THR A 650 -0.38 26.64 33.23
C THR A 650 -1.49 26.15 32.30
N ALA A 651 -2.71 25.98 32.84
CA ALA A 651 -3.93 25.70 32.09
C ALA A 651 -4.99 26.78 32.40
N ALA A 652 -5.02 27.86 31.61
CA ALA A 652 -5.81 29.06 31.91
C ALA A 652 -7.20 29.08 31.25
N ALA A 653 -7.44 28.28 30.21
CA ALA A 653 -8.74 28.12 29.58
C ALA A 653 -9.59 27.01 30.23
N ALA A 654 -10.92 27.17 30.22
CA ALA A 654 -11.83 26.20 30.80
C ALA A 654 -11.80 24.85 30.06
N SER A 655 -11.83 23.74 30.82
CA SER A 655 -11.75 22.37 30.30
C SER A 655 -10.51 22.12 29.42
N THR A 656 -9.34 22.57 29.85
CA THR A 656 -8.05 22.37 29.16
C THR A 656 -6.99 21.72 30.05
N VAL A 657 -5.91 21.22 29.45
CA VAL A 657 -4.89 20.39 30.12
C VAL A 657 -3.48 20.91 29.82
N ALA A 658 -2.59 20.95 30.81
CA ALA A 658 -1.17 21.30 30.66
C ALA A 658 -0.28 20.37 31.50
N ILE A 659 0.51 19.47 30.89
CA ILE A 659 1.23 18.39 31.61
C ILE A 659 2.73 18.36 31.27
N GLY A 660 3.59 18.74 32.22
CA GLY A 660 5.05 18.65 32.14
C GLY A 660 5.75 19.89 32.68
N ASP A 661 6.86 20.30 32.08
CA ASP A 661 7.60 21.51 32.44
C ASP A 661 7.20 22.73 31.58
N SER A 662 6.90 23.87 32.21
CA SER A 662 6.70 25.19 31.58
C SER A 662 5.68 25.26 30.44
N ASN A 663 4.74 24.31 30.38
CA ASN A 663 3.74 24.24 29.31
C ASN A 663 2.57 25.19 29.59
N THR A 664 2.02 25.88 28.59
CA THR A 664 0.98 26.90 28.78
C THR A 664 -0.21 26.71 27.83
N VAL A 665 -1.40 26.42 28.36
CA VAL A 665 -2.66 26.68 27.65
C VAL A 665 -3.17 28.07 28.06
N SER A 666 -3.12 29.01 27.11
CA SER A 666 -3.59 30.38 27.21
C SER A 666 -5.08 30.49 27.54
N ALA A 667 -5.47 31.59 28.19
CA ALA A 667 -6.87 31.91 28.46
C ALA A 667 -7.70 32.22 27.19
N ALA A 668 -7.04 32.45 26.05
CA ALA A 668 -7.68 32.60 24.74
C ALA A 668 -7.89 31.26 24.00
N ALA A 669 -7.42 30.14 24.56
CA ALA A 669 -7.74 28.81 24.05
C ALA A 669 -9.18 28.42 24.39
N GLY A 670 -9.78 27.56 23.57
CA GLY A 670 -11.08 26.98 23.81
C GLY A 670 -10.99 25.62 24.52
N PRO A 671 -12.13 25.07 24.99
CA PRO A 671 -12.22 23.76 25.64
C PRO A 671 -11.58 22.62 24.85
N GLY A 672 -11.14 21.59 25.56
CA GLY A 672 -10.51 20.39 25.00
C GLY A 672 -9.05 20.56 24.57
N SER A 673 -8.45 21.74 24.76
CA SER A 673 -7.07 22.01 24.38
C SER A 673 -6.06 21.42 25.36
N ILE A 674 -4.91 20.96 24.86
CA ILE A 674 -3.89 20.22 25.61
C ILE A 674 -2.49 20.75 25.29
N ALA A 675 -1.73 21.15 26.30
CA ALA A 675 -0.29 21.36 26.23
C ALA A 675 0.47 20.29 27.05
N GLY A 676 1.72 19.97 26.69
CA GLY A 676 2.54 19.08 27.51
C GLY A 676 3.94 18.78 26.97
N GLY A 677 4.79 18.21 27.82
CA GLY A 677 6.22 18.04 27.56
C GLY A 677 7.05 19.11 28.27
N HIS A 678 7.88 19.85 27.54
CA HIS A 678 8.66 20.99 28.02
C HIS A 678 8.32 22.23 27.17
N ASN A 679 8.03 23.39 27.79
CA ASN A 679 7.88 24.68 27.12
C ASN A 679 6.81 24.72 25.99
N SER A 680 5.84 23.79 26.00
CA SER A 680 4.80 23.69 24.96
C SER A 680 3.62 24.62 25.22
N THR A 681 3.20 25.39 24.22
CA THR A 681 2.17 26.44 24.35
C THR A 681 0.98 26.21 23.42
N VAL A 682 -0.24 26.33 23.95
CA VAL A 682 -1.46 26.60 23.18
C VAL A 682 -1.85 28.06 23.40
N VAL A 683 -1.80 28.88 22.35
CA VAL A 683 -1.99 30.33 22.36
C VAL A 683 -3.48 30.70 22.25
N ALA A 684 -4.23 29.99 21.41
CA ALA A 684 -5.67 30.13 21.21
C ALA A 684 -6.24 28.87 20.52
N GLY A 685 -7.54 28.90 20.20
CA GLY A 685 -8.23 27.85 19.46
C GLY A 685 -8.86 26.77 20.35
N THR A 686 -9.99 26.21 19.92
CA THR A 686 -10.70 25.12 20.63
C THR A 686 -10.12 23.77 20.24
N GLY A 687 -9.86 22.88 21.21
CA GLY A 687 -9.33 21.53 20.94
C GLY A 687 -7.93 21.50 20.35
N ALA A 688 -7.09 22.51 20.60
CA ALA A 688 -5.73 22.59 20.08
C ALA A 688 -4.73 21.81 20.94
N ILE A 689 -3.74 21.15 20.31
CA ILE A 689 -2.81 20.21 20.95
C ILE A 689 -1.36 20.66 20.71
N ALA A 690 -0.54 20.72 21.77
CA ALA A 690 0.87 21.09 21.73
C ALA A 690 1.69 20.15 22.66
N LEU A 691 2.35 19.13 22.10
CA LEU A 691 3.01 18.06 22.87
C LEU A 691 4.49 17.87 22.49
N GLY A 692 5.41 18.09 23.41
CA GLY A 692 6.85 17.88 23.23
C GLY A 692 7.70 19.04 23.76
N GLU A 693 8.79 19.41 23.09
CA GLU A 693 9.64 20.57 23.43
C GLU A 693 9.16 21.82 22.66
N GLY A 694 9.08 22.99 23.29
CA GLY A 694 9.01 24.29 22.59
C GLY A 694 7.81 24.50 21.64
N GLN A 695 6.73 23.72 21.81
CA GLN A 695 5.61 23.66 20.89
C GLN A 695 4.75 24.93 20.92
N THR A 696 4.00 25.18 19.84
CA THR A 696 3.05 26.30 19.70
C THR A 696 1.82 25.87 18.90
N ALA A 697 0.61 25.95 19.46
CA ALA A 697 -0.63 25.75 18.70
C ALA A 697 -1.59 26.94 18.90
N ASN A 698 -2.29 27.39 17.86
CA ASN A 698 -3.11 28.61 17.92
C ASN A 698 -4.44 28.54 17.14
N GLY A 699 -4.54 27.66 16.14
CA GLY A 699 -5.80 27.44 15.43
C GLY A 699 -6.71 26.47 16.20
N SER A 700 -8.03 26.60 16.05
CA SER A 700 -8.96 25.58 16.57
C SER A 700 -8.68 24.23 15.89
N GLY A 701 -8.52 23.17 16.68
CA GLY A 701 -8.13 21.84 16.21
C GLY A 701 -6.70 21.75 15.67
N ALA A 702 -5.83 22.74 15.92
CA ALA A 702 -4.45 22.70 15.48
C ALA A 702 -3.61 21.75 16.36
N VAL A 703 -2.64 21.03 15.76
CA VAL A 703 -1.85 19.98 16.43
C VAL A 703 -0.36 20.17 16.16
N ALA A 704 0.42 20.38 17.21
CA ALA A 704 1.88 20.47 17.18
C ALA A 704 2.51 19.34 18.04
N ILE A 705 3.29 18.42 17.47
CA ILE A 705 3.90 17.28 18.21
C ILE A 705 5.40 17.07 17.90
N GLY A 706 6.28 17.11 18.90
CA GLY A 706 7.74 16.87 18.79
C GLY A 706 8.65 18.00 19.35
N ASP A 707 9.67 18.46 18.61
CA ASP A 707 10.76 19.33 19.14
C ASP A 707 11.40 20.27 18.08
N PRO A 708 11.18 21.60 18.10
CA PRO A 708 9.98 22.32 18.52
C PRO A 708 9.03 22.57 17.33
N ASN A 709 7.75 22.89 17.56
CA ASN A 709 6.76 22.93 16.47
C ASN A 709 5.74 24.06 16.61
N THR A 710 5.05 24.38 15.53
CA THR A 710 4.08 25.48 15.45
C THR A 710 2.87 25.05 14.59
N ALA A 711 1.64 25.36 15.01
CA ALA A 711 0.42 25.04 14.27
C ALA A 711 -0.60 26.18 14.44
N THR A 712 -0.60 27.15 13.53
CA THR A 712 -1.36 28.41 13.73
C THR A 712 -2.64 28.52 12.91
N GLY A 713 -2.80 27.74 11.85
CA GLY A 713 -4.04 27.65 11.09
C GLY A 713 -5.08 26.75 11.78
N THR A 714 -6.36 27.02 11.54
CA THR A 714 -7.47 26.16 12.01
C THR A 714 -7.33 24.77 11.41
N GLY A 715 -7.25 23.73 12.24
CA GLY A 715 -7.01 22.35 11.80
C GLY A 715 -5.60 22.08 11.23
N ALA A 716 -4.63 22.98 11.45
CA ALA A 716 -3.27 22.80 10.96
C ALA A 716 -2.51 21.74 11.79
N VAL A 717 -1.67 20.92 11.16
CA VAL A 717 -0.95 19.80 11.80
C VAL A 717 0.55 19.89 11.53
N ALA A 718 1.36 19.70 12.57
CA ALA A 718 2.77 20.06 12.63
C ALA A 718 3.57 19.08 13.51
N VAL A 719 4.26 18.09 12.91
CA VAL A 719 4.80 16.93 13.62
C VAL A 719 6.28 16.70 13.32
N GLY A 720 7.06 16.30 14.33
CA GLY A 720 8.50 16.05 14.21
C GLY A 720 9.30 17.20 14.82
N ALA A 721 10.25 17.77 14.08
CA ALA A 721 11.11 18.83 14.57
C ALA A 721 10.99 20.13 13.78
N ASN A 722 11.24 21.25 14.46
CA ASN A 722 11.16 22.60 13.90
C ASN A 722 9.86 22.90 13.09
N ASN A 723 8.62 22.49 13.42
CA ASN A 723 7.45 22.70 12.52
C ASN A 723 6.79 24.09 12.52
N THR A 724 6.10 24.38 11.40
CA THR A 724 4.89 25.17 11.21
C THR A 724 4.00 24.33 10.32
N ALA A 725 2.70 24.35 10.58
CA ALA A 725 1.75 24.62 9.51
C ALA A 725 0.99 25.90 9.86
N THR A 726 0.95 26.89 8.95
CA THR A 726 0.27 28.19 9.21
C THR A 726 -1.08 28.34 8.51
N GLY A 727 -1.32 27.62 7.43
CA GLY A 727 -2.60 27.64 6.72
C GLY A 727 -3.69 26.83 7.42
N ASN A 728 -4.96 27.21 7.23
CA ASN A 728 -6.08 26.40 7.69
C ASN A 728 -6.04 25.01 7.02
N GLY A 729 -6.04 23.93 7.80
CA GLY A 729 -5.90 22.56 7.31
C GLY A 729 -4.54 22.22 6.69
N ALA A 730 -3.51 23.06 6.86
CA ALA A 730 -2.18 22.77 6.33
C ALA A 730 -1.45 21.69 7.16
N LEU A 731 -0.56 20.93 6.52
CA LEU A 731 0.08 19.73 7.07
C LEU A 731 1.60 19.76 6.94
N ALA A 732 2.29 19.41 8.03
CA ALA A 732 3.74 19.36 8.17
C ALA A 732 4.18 18.16 9.06
N ILE A 733 5.04 17.24 8.57
CA ILE A 733 5.56 16.04 9.29
C ILE A 733 7.06 15.67 8.99
N GLY A 734 8.01 15.67 9.96
CA GLY A 734 9.49 15.52 9.85
C GLY A 734 10.32 16.74 10.38
N ASN A 735 11.46 17.19 9.78
CA ASN A 735 12.23 18.41 10.20
C ASN A 735 12.58 19.53 9.15
N THR A 736 12.24 20.82 9.41
CA THR A 736 12.62 22.15 8.78
C THR A 736 12.10 22.56 7.35
N ASN A 737 10.80 22.82 7.01
CA ASN A 737 10.28 23.01 5.59
C ASN A 737 8.93 23.80 5.18
N THR A 738 8.76 25.15 5.19
CA THR A 738 7.44 25.81 5.56
C THR A 738 6.14 25.51 4.78
N ALA A 739 5.11 25.00 5.46
CA ALA A 739 3.72 24.84 4.95
C ALA A 739 2.80 26.05 5.27
N GLN A 740 2.36 26.77 4.23
CA GLN A 740 1.57 28.02 4.31
C GLN A 740 0.42 28.04 3.31
N GLY A 741 -0.71 28.64 3.68
CA GLY A 741 -1.91 28.73 2.84
C GLY A 741 -2.88 27.52 3.04
N PRO A 742 -4.18 27.68 2.74
CA PRO A 742 -5.21 26.72 3.12
C PRO A 742 -5.01 25.33 2.48
N GLY A 743 -4.85 24.29 3.30
CA GLY A 743 -4.66 22.93 2.83
C GLY A 743 -3.29 22.62 2.21
N SER A 744 -2.27 23.46 2.39
CA SER A 744 -0.91 23.16 1.90
C SER A 744 -0.28 21.97 2.64
N VAL A 745 0.38 21.05 1.93
CA VAL A 745 0.86 19.76 2.46
C VAL A 745 2.35 19.56 2.27
N ALA A 746 2.99 19.03 3.32
CA ALA A 746 4.43 18.91 3.41
C ALA A 746 4.83 17.77 4.45
N LEU A 747 5.81 16.87 4.18
CA LEU A 747 6.06 15.58 4.90
C LEU A 747 7.56 14.99 4.98
N GLY A 748 8.67 15.74 5.22
CA GLY A 748 10.10 15.25 5.10
C GLY A 748 11.34 16.08 5.60
N GLN A 749 12.09 16.83 4.76
CA GLN A 749 13.28 17.69 5.12
C GLN A 749 13.47 18.93 4.18
N ASN A 750 13.86 20.13 4.68
CA ASN A 750 14.16 21.38 3.90
C ASN A 750 13.26 21.95 2.76
N SER A 751 12.08 21.39 2.48
CA SER A 751 11.05 21.85 1.52
C SER A 751 10.36 23.21 1.84
N MET A 752 9.33 23.61 1.07
CA MET A 752 8.38 24.69 1.39
C MET A 752 7.13 24.58 0.51
N ALA A 753 5.92 24.66 1.09
CA ALA A 753 4.64 24.54 0.39
C ALA A 753 3.76 25.78 0.61
N GLY A 754 3.55 26.56 -0.45
CA GLY A 754 2.63 27.69 -0.48
C GLY A 754 3.12 28.96 0.22
N THR A 755 2.28 29.99 0.20
CA THR A 755 2.59 31.33 0.72
C THR A 755 1.48 31.85 1.63
N ALA A 756 1.85 32.72 2.58
CA ALA A 756 0.89 33.35 3.48
C ALA A 756 -0.14 34.19 2.69
N GLY A 757 -1.43 33.94 2.92
CA GLY A 757 -2.53 34.62 2.24
C GLY A 757 -2.97 34.02 0.90
N ALA A 758 -2.37 32.92 0.44
CA ALA A 758 -2.87 32.18 -0.73
C ALA A 758 -4.30 31.67 -0.51
N THR A 759 -5.08 31.52 -1.58
CA THR A 759 -6.47 30.99 -1.54
C THR A 759 -6.55 29.47 -1.69
N THR A 760 -5.49 28.86 -2.23
CA THR A 760 -5.41 27.45 -2.60
C THR A 760 -4.11 26.89 -2.06
N GLY A 761 -4.15 25.67 -1.51
CA GLY A 761 -2.98 25.00 -0.95
C GLY A 761 -2.03 24.45 -2.02
N ASN A 762 -0.77 24.34 -1.64
CA ASN A 762 0.31 23.79 -2.47
C ASN A 762 0.87 22.51 -1.83
N VAL A 763 1.55 21.68 -2.60
CA VAL A 763 2.08 20.39 -2.12
C VAL A 763 3.58 20.30 -2.34
N ALA A 764 4.37 20.08 -1.29
CA ALA A 764 5.80 19.79 -1.37
C ALA A 764 6.10 18.39 -0.80
N ILE A 765 6.65 17.51 -1.62
CA ILE A 765 6.89 16.10 -1.28
C ILE A 765 8.31 15.74 -1.73
N GLY A 766 9.32 16.22 -1.00
CA GLY A 766 10.73 16.05 -1.38
C GLY A 766 11.71 16.75 -0.43
N ASN A 767 12.85 16.17 -0.08
CA ASN A 767 13.87 16.88 0.71
C ASN A 767 14.33 18.16 -0.03
N GLY A 768 13.98 19.37 0.42
CA GLY A 768 14.27 20.61 -0.31
C GLY A 768 13.29 20.96 -1.43
N ALA A 769 12.11 20.33 -1.50
CA ALA A 769 11.11 20.62 -2.52
C ALA A 769 10.38 21.97 -2.28
N ILE A 770 10.35 22.88 -3.24
CA ILE A 770 9.76 24.21 -3.09
C ILE A 770 8.59 24.38 -4.06
N ALA A 771 7.37 24.41 -3.51
CA ALA A 771 6.12 24.63 -4.22
C ALA A 771 5.48 25.93 -3.73
N THR A 772 6.07 27.09 -4.03
CA THR A 772 5.63 28.40 -3.51
C THR A 772 5.27 29.43 -4.58
N THR A 773 5.44 29.10 -5.86
CA THR A 773 5.40 30.10 -6.95
C THR A 773 3.98 30.50 -7.32
N ASN A 774 3.04 29.54 -7.36
CA ASN A 774 1.64 29.76 -7.73
C ASN A 774 0.70 28.98 -6.77
N PRO A 775 -0.54 29.44 -6.50
CA PRO A 775 -1.51 28.67 -5.73
C PRO A 775 -1.92 27.37 -6.47
N GLY A 776 -1.88 26.23 -5.78
CA GLY A 776 -2.12 24.91 -6.38
C GLY A 776 -0.91 24.25 -7.05
N ASP A 777 0.31 24.76 -6.79
CA ASP A 777 1.57 24.13 -7.23
C ASP A 777 1.88 22.82 -6.50
N VAL A 778 2.59 21.92 -7.18
CA VAL A 778 3.04 20.64 -6.63
C VAL A 778 4.53 20.40 -6.96
N ALA A 779 5.37 20.18 -5.94
CA ALA A 779 6.77 19.78 -6.10
C ALA A 779 7.01 18.38 -5.52
N LEU A 780 7.46 17.44 -6.35
CA LEU A 780 7.67 16.03 -5.99
C LEU A 780 9.15 15.63 -6.17
N GLY A 781 9.73 14.95 -5.19
CA GLY A 781 11.14 14.57 -5.16
C GLY A 781 12.07 15.63 -4.53
N SER A 782 13.23 15.18 -4.05
CA SER A 782 14.24 16.03 -3.40
C SER A 782 14.71 17.20 -4.29
N GLY A 783 14.79 18.41 -3.75
CA GLY A 783 15.23 19.61 -4.46
C GLY A 783 14.32 20.08 -5.61
N SER A 784 13.11 19.54 -5.74
CA SER A 784 12.20 19.90 -6.83
C SER A 784 11.58 21.28 -6.62
N VAL A 785 11.58 22.15 -7.63
CA VAL A 785 11.11 23.54 -7.50
C VAL A 785 10.03 23.83 -8.55
N THR A 786 8.94 24.49 -8.17
CA THR A 786 7.91 24.94 -9.12
C THR A 786 8.24 26.30 -9.72
N SER A 787 7.97 26.46 -11.02
CA SER A 787 8.10 27.69 -11.78
C SER A 787 6.73 28.33 -12.08
N THR A 788 6.73 29.51 -12.69
CA THR A 788 5.51 30.08 -13.28
C THR A 788 5.01 29.20 -14.44
N PRO A 789 3.70 28.92 -14.56
CA PRO A 789 3.15 28.18 -15.69
C PRO A 789 3.45 28.89 -17.02
N SER A 790 3.61 28.11 -18.10
CA SER A 790 3.90 28.63 -19.44
C SER A 790 2.75 28.35 -20.41
N PRO A 791 1.81 29.30 -20.62
CA PRO A 791 0.74 29.18 -21.60
C PRO A 791 1.29 28.96 -23.02
N THR A 792 1.09 27.76 -23.56
CA THR A 792 1.67 27.34 -24.85
C THR A 792 0.53 26.89 -25.77
N ALA A 793 -0.05 27.83 -26.51
CA ALA A 793 -1.26 27.58 -27.31
C ALA A 793 -0.98 26.94 -28.68
N THR A 794 0.21 27.15 -29.24
CA THR A 794 0.61 26.66 -30.57
C THR A 794 2.10 26.34 -30.62
N GLY A 795 2.51 25.59 -31.65
CA GLY A 795 3.91 25.38 -32.02
C GLY A 795 4.05 25.25 -33.53
N THR A 796 5.22 25.58 -34.09
CA THR A 796 5.44 25.60 -35.55
C THR A 796 6.57 24.65 -35.94
N VAL A 797 6.28 23.74 -36.88
CA VAL A 797 7.24 22.76 -37.42
C VAL A 797 7.22 22.87 -38.95
N GLY A 798 8.39 23.03 -39.57
CA GLY A 798 8.50 23.17 -41.04
C GLY A 798 7.75 24.37 -41.63
N GLY A 799 7.41 25.38 -40.83
CA GLY A 799 6.58 26.51 -41.22
C GLY A 799 5.06 26.29 -41.08
N VAL A 800 4.62 25.08 -40.74
CA VAL A 800 3.21 24.77 -40.43
C VAL A 800 2.98 24.94 -38.93
N THR A 801 1.94 25.69 -38.55
CA THR A 801 1.56 25.91 -37.16
C THR A 801 0.47 24.93 -36.71
N TYR A 802 0.67 24.31 -35.56
CA TYR A 802 -0.23 23.37 -34.90
C TYR A 802 -0.75 23.99 -33.61
N SER A 803 -2.02 23.75 -33.29
CA SER A 803 -2.64 24.16 -32.01
C SER A 803 -2.55 23.05 -30.97
N TYR A 804 -2.44 23.43 -29.70
CA TYR A 804 -2.37 22.50 -28.57
C TYR A 804 -3.58 22.63 -27.64
N ALA A 805 -3.91 21.55 -26.93
CA ALA A 805 -4.86 21.56 -25.82
C ALA A 805 -4.19 22.07 -24.52
N GLY A 806 -4.98 22.35 -23.48
CA GLY A 806 -4.45 22.72 -22.16
C GLY A 806 -3.76 24.10 -22.11
N THR A 807 -4.14 25.04 -22.98
CA THR A 807 -3.42 26.29 -23.27
C THR A 807 -3.23 27.25 -22.09
N ASN A 808 -3.98 27.09 -21.00
CA ASN A 808 -4.01 28.02 -19.87
C ASN A 808 -3.80 27.30 -18.51
N PRO A 809 -2.59 26.78 -18.23
CA PRO A 809 -2.26 26.18 -16.94
C PRO A 809 -2.22 27.25 -15.83
N THR A 810 -2.81 26.94 -14.67
CA THR A 810 -2.87 27.85 -13.50
C THR A 810 -1.81 27.58 -12.44
N SER A 811 -1.23 26.38 -12.43
CA SER A 811 -0.14 25.93 -11.56
C SER A 811 0.68 24.85 -12.28
N VAL A 812 1.78 24.38 -11.68
CA VAL A 812 2.62 23.32 -12.25
C VAL A 812 2.88 22.17 -11.29
N VAL A 813 3.09 20.97 -11.85
CA VAL A 813 3.71 19.83 -11.16
C VAL A 813 5.17 19.77 -11.56
N SER A 814 6.09 19.89 -10.60
CA SER A 814 7.54 19.80 -10.83
C SER A 814 8.11 18.54 -10.19
N VAL A 815 8.96 17.83 -10.93
CA VAL A 815 9.65 16.62 -10.48
C VAL A 815 11.16 16.82 -10.25
N GLY A 816 11.66 18.05 -10.40
CA GLY A 816 13.08 18.38 -10.26
C GLY A 816 13.33 19.90 -10.27
N ALA A 817 14.56 20.29 -10.56
CA ALA A 817 14.95 21.68 -10.79
C ALA A 817 15.78 21.77 -12.08
N ALA A 818 16.05 22.99 -12.56
CA ALA A 818 16.86 23.19 -13.76
C ALA A 818 18.30 22.65 -13.57
N GLY A 819 18.73 21.73 -14.43
CA GLY A 819 19.99 20.98 -14.29
C GLY A 819 19.94 19.83 -13.27
N ALA A 820 18.76 19.53 -12.72
CA ALA A 820 18.46 18.45 -11.77
C ALA A 820 17.09 17.83 -12.07
N GLU A 821 16.79 17.64 -13.36
CA GLU A 821 15.56 17.06 -13.87
C GLU A 821 15.45 15.56 -13.52
N ARG A 822 14.22 15.04 -13.48
CA ARG A 822 13.95 13.61 -13.28
C ARG A 822 13.17 13.00 -14.44
N GLN A 823 13.54 11.78 -14.79
CA GLN A 823 12.76 10.95 -15.69
C GLN A 823 11.45 10.53 -15.01
N ILE A 824 10.33 10.71 -15.67
CA ILE A 824 9.04 10.14 -15.26
C ILE A 824 8.90 8.78 -15.97
N THR A 825 9.19 7.70 -15.25
CA THR A 825 9.10 6.33 -15.75
C THR A 825 7.67 5.78 -15.62
N ASN A 826 7.40 4.63 -16.24
CA ASN A 826 6.10 3.92 -16.19
C ASN A 826 4.90 4.71 -16.76
N VAL A 827 5.15 5.74 -17.57
CA VAL A 827 4.12 6.48 -18.32
C VAL A 827 3.53 5.56 -19.40
N ALA A 828 2.26 5.21 -19.27
CA ALA A 828 1.49 4.49 -20.28
C ALA A 828 1.34 5.34 -21.56
N ALA A 829 0.93 4.71 -22.67
CA ALA A 829 0.71 5.44 -23.92
C ALA A 829 -0.54 6.35 -23.80
N GLY A 830 -0.34 7.67 -23.77
CA GLY A 830 -1.42 8.65 -23.73
C GLY A 830 -2.21 8.73 -25.04
N GLN A 831 -3.46 9.22 -25.01
CA GLN A 831 -4.25 9.37 -26.22
C GLN A 831 -3.64 10.42 -27.15
N VAL A 832 -3.48 10.09 -28.44
CA VAL A 832 -2.95 11.02 -29.46
C VAL A 832 -4.10 11.60 -30.27
N THR A 833 -4.75 12.63 -29.73
CA THR A 833 -5.87 13.34 -30.36
C THR A 833 -5.75 14.85 -30.18
N ALA A 834 -6.44 15.64 -31.02
CA ALA A 834 -6.33 17.11 -31.03
C ALA A 834 -6.81 17.80 -29.74
N THR A 835 -7.50 17.09 -28.85
CA THR A 835 -7.99 17.60 -27.56
C THR A 835 -7.33 16.91 -26.35
N SER A 836 -6.36 16.03 -26.58
CA SER A 836 -5.71 15.27 -25.51
C SER A 836 -4.80 16.14 -24.65
N THR A 837 -4.78 15.87 -23.35
CA THR A 837 -3.81 16.39 -22.38
C THR A 837 -3.05 15.26 -21.68
N ASP A 838 -3.05 14.05 -22.26
CA ASP A 838 -2.33 12.90 -21.73
C ASP A 838 -0.82 13.03 -21.97
N ALA A 839 0.00 12.49 -21.07
CA ALA A 839 1.44 12.44 -21.26
C ALA A 839 1.82 11.43 -22.37
N VAL A 840 2.72 11.84 -23.27
CA VAL A 840 3.26 10.99 -24.34
C VAL A 840 4.54 10.32 -23.85
N ASN A 841 4.67 9.01 -24.09
CA ASN A 841 5.85 8.24 -23.68
C ASN A 841 6.86 8.01 -24.82
N GLY A 842 8.03 7.45 -24.47
CA GLY A 842 9.13 7.24 -25.42
C GLY A 842 8.79 6.26 -26.56
N SER A 843 7.96 5.23 -26.33
CA SER A 843 7.63 4.27 -27.40
C SER A 843 6.61 4.83 -28.39
N GLN A 844 5.74 5.75 -27.97
CA GLN A 844 4.88 6.51 -28.89
C GLN A 844 5.71 7.41 -29.83
N LEU A 845 6.61 8.21 -29.27
CA LEU A 845 7.49 9.07 -30.07
C LEU A 845 8.39 8.24 -31.00
N TYR A 846 8.93 7.12 -30.51
CA TYR A 846 9.70 6.19 -31.33
C TYR A 846 8.86 5.58 -32.47
N SER A 847 7.59 5.25 -32.23
CA SER A 847 6.68 4.76 -33.28
C SER A 847 6.40 5.83 -34.33
N THR A 848 6.26 7.10 -33.94
CA THR A 848 6.16 8.23 -34.88
C THR A 848 7.45 8.41 -35.68
N ASN A 849 8.62 8.33 -35.04
CA ASN A 849 9.91 8.43 -35.73
C ASN A 849 10.12 7.28 -36.73
N LEU A 850 9.79 6.04 -36.37
CA LEU A 850 9.83 4.90 -37.29
C LEU A 850 8.92 5.09 -38.50
N ALA A 851 7.74 5.71 -38.33
CA ALA A 851 6.86 6.06 -39.45
C ALA A 851 7.46 7.16 -40.35
N VAL A 852 8.17 8.13 -39.78
CA VAL A 852 8.89 9.18 -40.52
C VAL A 852 10.11 8.60 -41.25
N ASP A 853 10.88 7.71 -40.63
CA ASP A 853 12.01 7.01 -41.26
C ASP A 853 11.53 6.06 -42.37
N SER A 854 10.37 5.41 -42.17
CA SER A 854 9.70 4.61 -43.20
C SER A 854 9.23 5.47 -44.38
N LEU A 855 8.70 6.67 -44.12
CA LEU A 855 8.33 7.62 -45.17
C LEU A 855 9.57 8.19 -45.89
N SER A 856 10.65 8.45 -45.16
CA SER A 856 11.94 8.92 -45.70
C SER A 856 12.59 7.88 -46.60
N THR A 857 12.68 6.62 -46.14
CA THR A 857 13.17 5.49 -46.95
C THR A 857 12.25 5.14 -48.10
N THR A 858 10.93 5.28 -47.95
CA THR A 858 9.98 5.17 -49.07
C THR A 858 10.22 6.27 -50.10
N MET A 859 10.36 7.54 -49.70
CA MET A 859 10.59 8.68 -50.59
C MET A 859 11.95 8.57 -51.31
N SER A 860 13.01 8.18 -50.59
CA SER A 860 14.33 7.90 -51.17
C SER A 860 14.29 6.68 -52.09
N GLY A 861 13.50 5.67 -51.75
CA GLY A 861 13.19 4.50 -52.58
C GLY A 861 12.53 4.91 -53.89
N THR A 862 11.41 5.63 -53.85
CA THR A 862 10.72 6.20 -55.03
C THR A 862 11.66 7.07 -55.87
N THR A 863 12.49 7.90 -55.24
CA THR A 863 13.50 8.72 -55.93
C THR A 863 14.58 7.87 -56.64
N SER A 864 14.78 6.62 -56.19
CA SER A 864 15.73 5.65 -56.75
C SER A 864 15.10 4.61 -57.69
N THR A 865 13.78 4.42 -57.66
CA THR A 865 13.04 3.44 -58.49
C THR A 865 12.24 4.06 -59.64
N ILE A 866 12.29 5.39 -59.82
CA ILE A 866 11.90 6.05 -61.08
C ILE A 866 13.01 5.81 -62.13
N THR A 867 13.12 4.55 -62.55
CA THR A 867 14.12 4.05 -63.51
C THR A 867 13.77 4.42 -64.96
N SER A 868 12.48 4.66 -65.24
CA SER A 868 11.94 5.18 -66.50
C SER A 868 10.63 5.92 -66.24
N LEU A 869 10.43 7.06 -66.91
CA LEU A 869 9.16 7.80 -66.94
C LEU A 869 8.63 7.79 -68.39
N SER A 870 7.92 6.73 -68.76
CA SER A 870 7.51 6.48 -70.15
C SER A 870 6.17 7.14 -70.50
N THR A 871 6.19 8.38 -71.01
CA THR A 871 5.01 9.05 -71.58
C THR A 871 4.73 8.58 -73.02
N GLY A 872 4.42 7.28 -73.17
CA GLY A 872 4.02 6.70 -74.45
C GLY A 872 2.61 7.14 -74.86
N LEU A 873 2.46 7.72 -76.05
CA LEU A 873 1.17 8.16 -76.60
C LEU A 873 0.98 7.58 -78.00
N SER A 874 -0.03 6.72 -78.17
CA SER A 874 -0.15 5.86 -79.36
C SER A 874 -0.45 6.61 -80.67
N THR A 875 -1.21 7.71 -80.61
CA THR A 875 -1.58 8.54 -81.77
C THR A 875 -1.74 10.01 -81.36
N THR A 876 -1.44 10.96 -82.26
CA THR A 876 -1.77 12.40 -82.11
C THR A 876 -1.78 13.11 -83.47
N ASN A 877 -2.73 14.03 -83.66
CA ASN A 877 -2.98 14.77 -84.90
C ASN A 877 -2.91 16.30 -84.70
N SER A 878 -1.97 16.75 -83.87
CA SER A 878 -1.67 18.16 -83.56
C SER A 878 -0.16 18.31 -83.36
N SER A 879 0.41 19.50 -83.60
CA SER A 879 1.85 19.75 -83.43
C SER A 879 2.33 19.50 -82.00
N VAL A 880 3.39 18.68 -81.86
CA VAL A 880 3.99 18.31 -80.56
C VAL A 880 5.29 19.08 -80.37
N THR A 881 5.34 19.95 -79.35
CA THR A 881 6.53 20.74 -79.03
C THR A 881 7.57 19.93 -78.23
N SER A 882 7.10 19.17 -77.23
CA SER A 882 7.88 18.23 -76.42
C SER A 882 6.94 17.22 -75.76
N LEU A 883 7.28 15.92 -75.74
CA LEU A 883 6.48 14.87 -75.09
C LEU A 883 7.00 14.52 -73.68
N SER A 884 8.25 14.88 -73.37
CA SER A 884 8.81 14.87 -72.01
C SER A 884 9.84 15.99 -71.81
N THR A 885 9.81 16.60 -70.64
CA THR A 885 10.75 17.63 -70.15
C THR A 885 11.17 17.24 -68.72
N SER A 886 12.23 16.45 -68.58
CA SER A 886 12.70 15.98 -67.27
C SER A 886 13.92 16.78 -66.81
N THR A 887 13.78 17.45 -65.67
CA THR A 887 14.88 18.12 -64.93
C THR A 887 15.52 17.21 -63.87
N SER A 888 15.10 15.94 -63.77
CA SER A 888 15.63 15.00 -62.77
C SER A 888 17.05 14.56 -63.10
N THR A 889 17.96 14.70 -62.12
CA THR A 889 19.39 14.38 -62.22
C THR A 889 19.75 12.95 -61.83
N THR A 890 18.77 12.04 -61.69
CA THR A 890 18.99 10.66 -61.22
C THR A 890 18.39 9.56 -62.11
N ALA A 891 17.51 9.90 -63.06
CA ALA A 891 16.87 8.90 -63.93
C ALA A 891 17.89 8.22 -64.86
N SER A 892 17.96 6.88 -64.83
CA SER A 892 18.94 6.09 -65.58
C SER A 892 18.55 5.80 -67.03
N SER A 893 17.25 5.80 -67.34
CA SER A 893 16.73 5.73 -68.71
C SER A 893 15.54 6.67 -68.91
N LEU A 894 15.40 7.20 -70.12
CA LEU A 894 14.23 7.98 -70.54
C LEU A 894 13.72 7.43 -71.88
N SER A 895 12.44 7.03 -71.90
CA SER A 895 11.82 6.40 -73.07
C SER A 895 10.55 7.14 -73.48
N THR A 896 10.59 7.84 -74.62
CA THR A 896 9.41 8.49 -75.22
C THR A 896 9.15 7.91 -76.60
N GLY A 897 7.99 7.26 -76.77
CA GLY A 897 7.57 6.67 -78.03
C GLY A 897 6.26 7.27 -78.54
N LEU A 898 6.20 7.53 -79.84
CA LEU A 898 5.03 8.00 -80.56
C LEU A 898 4.84 7.12 -81.80
N SER A 899 3.87 6.22 -81.79
CA SER A 899 3.77 5.16 -82.81
C SER A 899 3.40 5.70 -84.21
N THR A 900 2.59 6.76 -84.28
CA THR A 900 2.21 7.43 -85.53
C THR A 900 2.01 8.92 -85.31
N THR A 901 2.38 9.76 -86.29
CA THR A 901 2.00 11.18 -86.31
C THR A 901 1.89 11.76 -87.73
N ASN A 902 1.05 12.78 -87.86
CA ASN A 902 0.80 13.54 -89.10
C ASN A 902 0.89 15.05 -88.83
N SER A 903 1.89 15.46 -88.06
CA SER A 903 2.16 16.86 -87.69
C SER A 903 3.66 17.05 -87.45
N SER A 904 4.12 18.31 -87.48
CA SER A 904 5.52 18.66 -87.21
C SER A 904 5.92 18.39 -85.75
N VAL A 905 7.14 17.86 -85.57
CA VAL A 905 7.72 17.50 -84.26
C VAL A 905 9.05 18.23 -84.07
N THR A 906 9.14 19.01 -83.00
CA THR A 906 10.35 19.80 -82.67
C THR A 906 11.36 18.96 -81.89
N SER A 907 10.90 18.30 -80.82
CA SER A 907 11.66 17.34 -80.01
C SER A 907 10.70 16.31 -79.40
N LEU A 908 11.11 15.05 -79.28
CA LEU A 908 10.33 14.01 -78.59
C LEU A 908 10.70 13.97 -77.09
N SER A 909 12.01 14.01 -76.79
CA SER A 909 12.56 14.17 -75.44
C SER A 909 13.62 15.27 -75.35
N THR A 910 13.57 16.04 -74.27
CA THR A 910 14.65 16.94 -73.83
C THR A 910 15.18 16.46 -72.47
N SER A 911 16.50 16.30 -72.33
CA SER A 911 17.13 15.85 -71.08
C SER A 911 18.37 16.66 -70.76
N THR A 912 18.43 17.18 -69.53
CA THR A 912 19.61 17.82 -68.93
C THR A 912 20.30 16.92 -67.90
N SER A 913 19.91 15.64 -67.80
CA SER A 913 20.52 14.70 -66.85
C SER A 913 21.94 14.32 -67.27
N THR A 914 22.88 14.39 -66.32
CA THR A 914 24.28 14.01 -66.50
C THR A 914 24.56 12.52 -66.19
N THR A 915 23.54 11.75 -65.76
CA THR A 915 23.69 10.35 -65.32
C THR A 915 22.80 9.36 -66.09
N ALA A 916 22.04 9.82 -67.09
CA ALA A 916 21.21 8.93 -67.90
C ALA A 916 22.08 8.04 -68.79
N SER A 917 21.90 6.71 -68.66
CA SER A 917 22.69 5.68 -69.34
C SER A 917 22.12 5.23 -70.69
N SER A 918 20.82 5.50 -70.94
CA SER A 918 20.20 5.32 -72.26
C SER A 918 19.05 6.31 -72.48
N LEU A 919 18.97 6.84 -73.70
CA LEU A 919 17.90 7.70 -74.17
C LEU A 919 17.28 7.05 -75.41
N SER A 920 16.05 6.54 -75.26
CA SER A 920 15.34 5.86 -76.35
C SER A 920 14.15 6.69 -76.83
N THR A 921 14.24 7.15 -78.07
CA THR A 921 13.20 7.96 -78.71
C THR A 921 12.77 7.28 -80.00
N GLY A 922 11.52 6.82 -80.04
CA GLY A 922 10.98 6.01 -81.14
C GLY A 922 9.80 6.68 -81.85
N LEU A 923 9.84 6.71 -83.18
CA LEU A 923 8.82 7.29 -84.06
C LEU A 923 8.55 6.36 -85.25
N SER A 924 7.72 5.34 -85.06
CA SER A 924 7.59 4.22 -86.01
C SER A 924 7.09 4.62 -87.40
N THR A 925 6.31 5.70 -87.53
CA THR A 925 5.95 6.32 -88.82
C THR A 925 5.72 7.83 -88.68
N THR A 926 6.10 8.60 -89.71
CA THR A 926 5.80 10.04 -89.82
C THR A 926 5.59 10.45 -91.29
N ASN A 927 4.77 11.48 -91.49
CA ASN A 927 4.46 12.11 -92.77
C ASN A 927 4.77 13.64 -92.74
N SER A 928 5.75 14.05 -91.92
CA SER A 928 6.06 15.47 -91.68
C SER A 928 7.51 15.67 -91.23
N SER A 929 8.00 16.91 -91.31
CA SER A 929 9.34 17.27 -90.88
C SER A 929 9.53 17.10 -89.36
N VAL A 930 10.65 16.47 -89.00
CA VAL A 930 11.12 16.28 -87.63
C VAL A 930 12.43 17.06 -87.47
N THR A 931 12.53 17.90 -86.45
CA THR A 931 13.74 18.74 -86.22
C THR A 931 14.77 17.99 -85.38
N SER A 932 14.31 17.27 -84.35
CA SER A 932 15.11 16.34 -83.56
C SER A 932 14.20 15.27 -82.96
N LEU A 933 14.69 14.04 -82.79
CA LEU A 933 14.00 13.05 -81.94
C LEU A 933 14.35 13.30 -80.47
N SER A 934 15.61 13.61 -80.19
CA SER A 934 16.14 13.90 -78.86
C SER A 934 17.13 15.05 -78.87
N THR A 935 17.25 15.75 -77.74
CA THR A 935 18.38 16.64 -77.45
C THR A 935 18.93 16.34 -76.05
N SER A 936 20.24 16.09 -75.98
CA SER A 936 20.97 15.74 -74.75
C SER A 936 22.23 16.59 -74.66
N THR A 937 22.61 16.96 -73.43
CA THR A 937 23.89 17.63 -73.12
C THR A 937 24.82 16.73 -72.28
N SER A 938 24.55 15.42 -72.23
CA SER A 938 25.34 14.45 -71.45
C SER A 938 26.68 14.14 -72.12
N THR A 939 27.73 14.00 -71.31
CA THR A 939 29.07 13.55 -71.73
C THR A 939 29.30 12.04 -71.50
N ALA A 940 28.24 11.29 -71.19
CA ALA A 940 28.31 9.89 -70.75
C ALA A 940 27.30 8.95 -71.46
N ASP A 941 26.86 9.31 -72.66
CA ASP A 941 25.93 8.47 -73.45
C ASP A 941 26.67 7.30 -74.11
N SER A 942 26.28 6.07 -73.74
CA SER A 942 26.83 4.82 -74.29
C SER A 942 25.97 4.17 -75.37
N SER A 943 24.72 4.63 -75.59
CA SER A 943 23.78 3.99 -76.51
C SER A 943 22.55 4.84 -76.83
N LEU A 944 22.75 5.94 -77.57
CA LEU A 944 21.66 6.68 -78.20
C LEU A 944 20.93 5.80 -79.23
N SER A 945 19.70 5.40 -78.91
CA SER A 945 18.87 4.54 -79.77
C SER A 945 17.70 5.33 -80.34
N THR A 946 17.88 5.78 -81.59
CA THR A 946 16.83 6.39 -82.41
C THR A 946 16.21 5.33 -83.32
N GLY A 947 14.89 5.11 -83.19
CA GLY A 947 14.11 4.17 -84.02
C GLY A 947 13.02 4.88 -84.81
#